data_AF-A0A8K0X693-F1
#
_entry.id   AF-A0A8K0X693-F1
#
_cell.length_a   1.000
_cell.length_b   1.000
_cell.length_c   1.000
_cell.angle_alpha   90.00
_cell.angle_beta   90.00
_cell.angle_gamma   90.00
#
_symmetry.space_group_name_H-M   'P 1'
#
loop_
_entity.id
_entity.type
_entity.pdbx_description
1 polymer ?
#
loop_
_entity_poly.entity_id
_entity_poly.type
_entity_poly.pdbx_seq_one_letter_code
_entity_poly.pdbx_strand_id
1 'polypeptide(L)'
;MARQSKATTKGPKPARIRGMLSDSYKRFIDRFRTALRAVGLGILTYISKEKPEPPKVLVDRSLRLALARSLVHVLPAAISMFLVAWNLQGWFIGVELQGEQGQDDLKMGILQICAKLQELLIVASLGSIVIHVIRWELAFGSGLPFGLIVSGWKFTDVSYFWSADFLGAVFLPEMMPPQRWRRVGLITIVIVSGLIAVTAGPAAAVLMIPRRIEHPVGGSVFWLSGSDEELWPTTTLTDWACPGYGLASLLSHYSTWWNHMYQDMAYDFQLNDGFLRKVMYVHSASISSRDTWVYTAHAASALLEDAMSSMHRHSIAFLSRHKPSQAPWPRQLANAETQAYELNTKVPAVRTACIPQGRVDFSSDNLTLKFVDIPETEPLGWPVDYDHPEYPLRVPTREIDVVETVQAALSRRGILGTNYTQLDEETIFANGQRRVLAVPVAMQDFGMASSLGIVLFINHTLAHWNPSFNTVTCSIDARWAKAKSILKSNLPSRLLEHEFIFGRVRNPVMVELESKASNFLHSYGPAEPGIGLTGIRLDPSWYDLFSPVVHGPSFGHPEAVGTVSTNQTALERILDVSHSGDRLYVPQIQHTVSSAIADGLSRCGALPNRQISHYFGPLQWDIWRVESEELARAMVRRGEPEPTHEMPEGLRAGNTTRMVTHAIFTGFTMVANDWFDYFCIVVLLAHAVIALGHTIFVCLRRETGSAWDTILEFVALAHKSPAPDDPVLSNTCAGVTSFKTIGAVAWVEAVEPGADGGDQLRLRFRGDADKRVREVEKGGRYNEVKGQHVNQSAGNVP
;
A
#
# COMPACT_ATOMS: atom_id res chain seq x y z
N MET A 1 -82.79 -12.40 -58.59
CA MET A 1 -82.35 -10.99 -58.43
C MET A 1 -81.46 -10.88 -57.20
N ALA A 2 -80.14 -10.73 -57.38
CA ALA A 2 -79.21 -10.09 -56.43
C ALA A 2 -77.80 -10.13 -57.04
N ARG A 3 -77.34 -8.97 -57.55
CA ARG A 3 -75.96 -8.71 -57.99
C ARG A 3 -75.09 -8.46 -56.75
N GLN A 4 -73.97 -9.16 -56.62
CA GLN A 4 -72.85 -8.72 -55.77
C GLN A 4 -71.93 -7.81 -56.59
N SER A 5 -71.78 -6.54 -56.19
CA SER A 5 -70.75 -5.64 -56.72
C SER A 5 -69.67 -5.39 -55.68
N LYS A 6 -68.42 -5.60 -56.09
CA LYS A 6 -67.19 -5.24 -55.37
C LYS A 6 -67.16 -3.74 -55.06
N ALA A 7 -66.85 -3.38 -53.81
CA ALA A 7 -66.48 -2.04 -53.41
C ALA A 7 -64.95 -1.90 -53.41
N THR A 8 -64.42 -1.02 -54.25
CA THR A 8 -63.03 -0.54 -54.23
C THR A 8 -63.02 0.87 -53.64
N THR A 9 -62.56 1.00 -52.39
CA THR A 9 -62.35 2.29 -51.74
C THR A 9 -60.97 2.85 -52.10
N LYS A 10 -60.98 4.01 -52.78
CA LYS A 10 -59.78 4.84 -53.01
C LYS A 10 -59.26 5.39 -51.66
N GLY A 11 -58.09 4.93 -51.23
CA GLY A 11 -57.36 5.52 -50.12
C GLY A 11 -56.66 6.84 -50.49
N PRO A 12 -56.36 7.73 -49.52
CA PRO A 12 -55.70 9.01 -49.75
C PRO A 12 -54.20 8.84 -50.05
N LYS A 13 -53.65 9.74 -50.88
CA LYS A 13 -52.30 9.72 -51.48
C LYS A 13 -51.13 9.65 -50.47
N PRO A 14 -49.98 9.02 -50.81
CA PRO A 14 -48.84 8.72 -49.92
C PRO A 14 -47.81 9.86 -49.79
N ALA A 15 -48.21 11.13 -49.94
CA ALA A 15 -47.27 12.27 -49.88
C ALA A 15 -47.02 12.77 -48.44
N ARG A 16 -47.97 12.59 -47.52
CA ARG A 16 -47.95 13.23 -46.19
C ARG A 16 -47.12 12.47 -45.14
N ILE A 17 -46.96 11.16 -45.29
CA ILE A 17 -46.23 10.29 -44.34
C ILE A 17 -44.72 10.29 -44.61
N ARG A 18 -44.30 10.42 -45.89
CA ARG A 18 -42.88 10.57 -46.26
C ARG A 18 -42.26 11.86 -45.73
N GLY A 19 -43.01 12.97 -45.72
CA GLY A 19 -42.53 14.25 -45.17
C GLY A 19 -42.23 14.21 -43.67
N MET A 20 -43.12 13.58 -42.89
CA MET A 20 -43.03 13.54 -41.43
C MET A 20 -41.88 12.65 -40.90
N LEU A 21 -41.58 11.54 -41.60
CA LEU A 21 -40.42 10.70 -41.33
C LEU A 21 -39.10 11.37 -41.78
N SER A 22 -39.11 12.08 -42.92
CA SER A 22 -37.97 12.90 -43.38
C SER A 22 -37.62 13.99 -42.36
N ASP A 23 -38.62 14.64 -41.79
CA ASP A 23 -38.41 15.77 -40.89
C ASP A 23 -37.96 15.33 -39.49
N SER A 24 -38.42 14.18 -39.00
CA SER A 24 -37.88 13.59 -37.76
C SER A 24 -36.44 13.10 -37.93
N TYR A 25 -36.10 12.50 -39.07
CA TYR A 25 -34.73 12.08 -39.38
C TYR A 25 -33.77 13.27 -39.55
N LYS A 26 -34.18 14.31 -40.28
CA LYS A 26 -33.42 15.57 -40.39
C LYS A 26 -33.19 16.23 -39.03
N ARG A 27 -34.24 16.33 -38.20
CA ARG A 27 -34.14 16.87 -36.83
C ARG A 27 -33.22 16.05 -35.93
N PHE A 28 -33.16 14.73 -36.10
CA PHE A 28 -32.23 13.87 -35.38
C PHE A 28 -30.78 14.10 -35.84
N ILE A 29 -30.54 14.13 -37.16
CA ILE A 29 -29.21 14.42 -37.74
C ILE A 29 -28.71 15.80 -37.31
N ASP A 30 -29.55 16.84 -37.34
CA ASP A 30 -29.14 18.19 -36.95
C ASP A 30 -28.79 18.28 -35.46
N ARG A 31 -29.51 17.55 -34.60
CA ARG A 31 -29.17 17.42 -33.17
C ARG A 31 -27.84 16.69 -32.97
N PHE A 32 -27.65 15.58 -33.67
CA PHE A 32 -26.42 14.80 -33.61
C PHE A 32 -25.22 15.60 -34.10
N ARG A 33 -25.36 16.34 -35.21
CA ARG A 33 -24.35 17.26 -35.73
C ARG A 33 -24.02 18.39 -34.75
N THR A 34 -25.02 18.90 -34.05
CA THR A 34 -24.82 19.97 -33.06
C THR A 34 -24.06 19.45 -31.83
N ALA A 35 -24.38 18.23 -31.37
CA ALA A 35 -23.63 17.56 -30.31
C ALA A 35 -22.18 17.23 -30.74
N LEU A 36 -21.99 16.73 -31.96
CA LEU A 36 -20.65 16.47 -32.52
C LEU A 36 -19.81 17.75 -32.63
N ARG A 37 -20.43 18.87 -33.05
CA ARG A 37 -19.75 20.18 -33.09
C ARG A 37 -19.39 20.68 -31.69
N ALA A 38 -20.23 20.44 -30.69
CA ALA A 38 -19.97 20.83 -29.30
C ALA A 38 -18.80 20.05 -28.66
N VAL A 39 -18.54 18.81 -29.10
CA VAL A 39 -17.44 17.96 -28.61
C VAL A 39 -16.20 18.06 -29.53
N GLY A 40 -16.12 19.06 -30.42
CA GLY A 40 -14.94 19.29 -31.26
C GLY A 40 -14.86 18.44 -32.54
N LEU A 41 -15.83 17.55 -32.80
CA LEU A 41 -15.93 16.74 -34.03
C LEU A 41 -16.67 17.47 -35.16
N GLY A 42 -16.51 18.81 -35.22
CA GLY A 42 -17.18 19.67 -36.19
C GLY A 42 -16.82 19.38 -37.65
N ILE A 43 -15.68 18.74 -37.92
CA ILE A 43 -15.25 18.32 -39.27
C ILE A 43 -16.30 17.44 -39.95
N LEU A 44 -16.96 16.54 -39.20
CA LEU A 44 -18.01 15.67 -39.73
C LEU A 44 -19.23 16.45 -40.24
N THR A 45 -19.38 17.72 -39.86
CA THR A 45 -20.43 18.61 -40.35
C THR A 45 -20.07 19.36 -41.65
N TYR A 46 -18.79 19.38 -42.03
CA TYR A 46 -18.27 20.00 -43.26
C TYR A 46 -18.22 19.03 -44.45
N ILE A 47 -18.14 17.72 -44.21
CA ILE A 47 -18.00 16.66 -45.24
C ILE A 47 -19.16 16.63 -46.27
N SER A 48 -20.22 17.43 -46.11
CA SER A 48 -21.41 17.41 -46.97
C SER A 48 -21.92 18.80 -47.42
N LYS A 49 -21.12 19.87 -47.31
CA LYS A 49 -21.56 21.23 -47.69
C LYS A 49 -20.72 21.87 -48.81
N GLU A 50 -21.27 21.88 -50.02
CA GLU A 50 -20.83 22.75 -51.14
C GLU A 50 -21.69 24.04 -51.27
N LYS A 51 -22.35 24.48 -50.18
CA LYS A 51 -23.27 25.64 -50.22
C LYS A 51 -22.67 26.87 -49.52
N PRO A 52 -22.99 28.10 -49.98
CA PRO A 52 -22.62 29.34 -49.31
C PRO A 52 -23.06 29.36 -47.83
N GLU A 53 -22.28 30.00 -46.98
CA GLU A 53 -22.53 30.05 -45.53
C GLU A 53 -23.85 30.80 -45.22
N PRO A 54 -24.79 30.20 -44.46
CA PRO A 54 -26.07 30.84 -44.15
C PRO A 54 -25.93 31.97 -43.11
N PRO A 55 -26.92 32.89 -43.02
CA PRO A 55 -26.98 33.90 -41.96
C PRO A 55 -26.85 33.29 -40.57
N LYS A 56 -25.98 33.87 -39.72
CA LYS A 56 -25.66 33.35 -38.39
C LYS A 56 -26.49 34.04 -37.31
N VAL A 57 -26.92 33.27 -36.32
CA VAL A 57 -27.54 33.77 -35.09
C VAL A 57 -26.45 33.89 -34.02
N LEU A 58 -26.33 35.05 -33.38
CA LEU A 58 -25.29 35.27 -32.37
C LEU A 58 -25.56 34.50 -31.07
N VAL A 59 -26.80 34.56 -30.58
CA VAL A 59 -27.26 33.83 -29.39
C VAL A 59 -28.62 33.22 -29.69
N ASP A 60 -28.69 31.90 -29.58
CA ASP A 60 -29.91 31.12 -29.75
C ASP A 60 -30.55 30.82 -28.39
N ARG A 61 -31.88 30.83 -28.33
CA ARG A 61 -32.68 30.61 -27.13
C ARG A 61 -33.37 29.25 -27.19
N SER A 62 -32.67 28.20 -26.76
CA SER A 62 -33.19 26.85 -26.81
C SER A 62 -32.58 25.97 -25.72
N LEU A 63 -33.43 25.36 -24.89
CA LEU A 63 -33.01 24.45 -23.82
C LEU A 63 -32.33 23.19 -24.36
N ARG A 64 -32.84 22.63 -25.46
CA ARG A 64 -32.27 21.42 -26.07
C ARG A 64 -30.87 21.68 -26.65
N LEU A 65 -30.69 22.86 -27.21
CA LEU A 65 -29.42 23.31 -27.75
C LEU A 65 -28.42 23.61 -26.63
N ALA A 66 -28.88 24.23 -25.54
CA ALA A 66 -28.10 24.46 -24.34
C ALA A 66 -27.60 23.15 -23.71
N LEU A 67 -28.47 22.14 -23.59
CA LEU A 67 -28.09 20.81 -23.09
C LEU A 67 -27.08 20.10 -24.01
N ALA A 68 -27.31 20.13 -25.33
CA ALA A 68 -26.39 19.52 -26.28
C ALA A 68 -24.99 20.16 -26.25
N ARG A 69 -24.92 21.48 -26.07
CA ARG A 69 -23.66 22.21 -25.93
C ARG A 69 -22.99 21.99 -24.58
N SER A 70 -23.78 21.79 -23.53
CA SER A 70 -23.26 21.52 -22.18
C SER A 70 -22.61 20.13 -22.04
N LEU A 71 -22.78 19.24 -23.01
CA LEU A 71 -22.16 17.91 -23.00
C LEU A 71 -20.63 17.97 -22.90
N VAL A 72 -20.01 19.01 -23.47
CA VAL A 72 -18.56 19.25 -23.37
C VAL A 72 -18.09 19.49 -21.93
N HIS A 73 -18.99 19.91 -21.04
CA HIS A 73 -18.73 20.16 -19.62
C HIS A 73 -19.13 18.94 -18.76
N VAL A 74 -20.31 18.38 -19.02
CA VAL A 74 -20.90 17.31 -18.19
C VAL A 74 -20.10 16.02 -18.28
N LEU A 75 -19.62 15.64 -19.48
CA LEU A 75 -18.87 14.40 -19.66
C LEU A 75 -17.55 14.37 -18.85
N PRO A 76 -16.61 15.34 -19.02
CA PRO A 76 -15.39 15.34 -18.21
C PRO A 76 -15.67 15.54 -16.72
N ALA A 77 -16.69 16.33 -16.33
CA ALA A 77 -17.06 16.46 -14.91
C ALA A 77 -17.54 15.13 -14.31
N ALA A 78 -18.34 14.36 -15.04
CA ALA A 78 -18.81 13.05 -14.60
C ALA A 78 -17.66 12.05 -14.43
N ILE A 79 -16.72 12.01 -15.38
CA ILE A 79 -15.52 11.16 -15.28
C ILE A 79 -14.67 11.58 -14.07
N SER A 80 -14.42 12.88 -13.89
CA SER A 80 -13.69 13.41 -12.73
C SER A 80 -14.35 13.02 -11.40
N MET A 81 -15.67 13.19 -11.27
CA MET A 81 -16.40 12.80 -10.06
C MET A 81 -16.35 11.28 -9.82
N PHE A 82 -16.43 10.47 -10.88
CA PHE A 82 -16.29 9.02 -10.78
C PHE A 82 -14.91 8.62 -10.26
N LEU A 83 -13.84 9.17 -10.85
CA LEU A 83 -12.46 8.89 -10.41
C LEU A 83 -12.23 9.30 -8.96
N VAL A 84 -12.72 10.47 -8.56
CA VAL A 84 -12.63 10.96 -7.17
C VAL A 84 -13.36 10.00 -6.23
N ALA A 85 -14.61 9.63 -6.54
CA ALA A 85 -15.38 8.72 -5.70
C ALA A 85 -14.69 7.36 -5.53
N TRP A 86 -14.14 6.80 -6.61
CA TRP A 86 -13.50 5.48 -6.59
C TRP A 86 -12.19 5.47 -5.79
N ASN A 87 -11.35 6.50 -5.95
CA ASN A 87 -10.10 6.62 -5.18
C ASN A 87 -10.36 6.91 -3.70
N LEU A 88 -11.43 7.66 -3.38
CA LEU A 88 -11.82 7.91 -2.00
C LEU A 88 -12.35 6.65 -1.31
N GLN A 89 -13.01 5.74 -2.03
CA GLN A 89 -13.46 4.46 -1.47
C GLN A 89 -12.31 3.45 -1.34
N GLY A 90 -11.34 3.45 -2.25
CA GLY A 90 -10.12 2.63 -2.19
C GLY A 90 -10.26 1.27 -2.85
N TRP A 91 -10.41 1.24 -4.17
CA TRP A 91 -10.71 0.03 -4.94
C TRP A 91 -9.48 -0.86 -5.14
N PHE A 92 -9.48 -2.04 -4.49
CA PHE A 92 -8.49 -3.09 -4.71
C PHE A 92 -8.86 -3.92 -5.95
N ILE A 93 -7.90 -4.14 -6.84
CA ILE A 93 -8.10 -4.86 -8.11
C ILE A 93 -7.62 -6.30 -8.01
N GLY A 94 -6.37 -6.50 -7.56
CA GLY A 94 -5.71 -7.80 -7.49
C GLY A 94 -4.27 -7.78 -8.02
N VAL A 95 -3.70 -8.97 -8.23
CA VAL A 95 -2.34 -9.17 -8.77
C VAL A 95 -2.18 -8.62 -10.19
N GLU A 96 -3.20 -8.80 -11.03
CA GLU A 96 -3.26 -8.31 -12.41
C GLU A 96 -4.46 -7.39 -12.60
N LEU A 97 -4.38 -6.49 -13.58
CA LEU A 97 -5.52 -5.67 -13.96
C LEU A 97 -6.64 -6.54 -14.56
N GLN A 98 -7.90 -6.21 -14.27
CA GLN A 98 -9.04 -6.96 -14.79
C GLN A 98 -9.04 -7.03 -16.34
N GLY A 99 -9.23 -8.24 -16.89
CA GLY A 99 -9.23 -8.50 -18.33
C GLY A 99 -8.43 -9.75 -18.70
N GLU A 100 -7.94 -9.81 -19.94
CA GLU A 100 -7.05 -10.87 -20.44
C GLU A 100 -5.76 -10.93 -19.61
N GLN A 101 -5.34 -12.14 -19.23
CA GLN A 101 -4.17 -12.34 -18.36
C GLN A 101 -2.86 -11.98 -19.06
N GLY A 102 -1.88 -11.48 -18.31
CA GLY A 102 -0.53 -11.20 -18.83
C GLY A 102 -0.42 -10.01 -19.81
N GLN A 103 -1.41 -9.10 -19.84
CA GLN A 103 -1.44 -7.93 -20.72
C GLN A 103 -1.44 -6.59 -19.97
N ASP A 104 -0.87 -6.56 -18.76
CA ASP A 104 -0.94 -5.37 -17.91
C ASP A 104 -0.27 -4.14 -18.51
N ASP A 105 0.83 -4.30 -19.25
CA ASP A 105 1.48 -3.20 -19.98
C ASP A 105 0.54 -2.52 -20.99
N LEU A 106 -0.22 -3.33 -21.76
CA LEU A 106 -1.20 -2.82 -22.72
C LEU A 106 -2.35 -2.10 -22.02
N LYS A 107 -2.89 -2.70 -20.95
CA LYS A 107 -3.99 -2.12 -20.17
C LYS A 107 -3.58 -0.80 -19.53
N MET A 108 -2.37 -0.72 -18.97
CA MET A 108 -1.80 0.51 -18.41
C MET A 108 -1.60 1.57 -19.49
N GLY A 109 -1.11 1.19 -20.67
CA GLY A 109 -1.01 2.08 -21.82
C GLY A 109 -2.37 2.66 -22.26
N ILE A 110 -3.43 1.83 -22.28
CA ILE A 110 -4.79 2.29 -22.58
C ILE A 110 -5.29 3.28 -21.52
N LEU A 111 -5.05 3.01 -20.24
CA LEU A 111 -5.43 3.92 -19.15
C LEU A 111 -4.69 5.27 -19.24
N GLN A 112 -3.42 5.29 -19.65
CA GLN A 112 -2.68 6.53 -19.92
C GLN A 112 -3.30 7.33 -21.07
N ILE A 113 -3.70 6.66 -22.17
CA ILE A 113 -4.40 7.31 -23.28
C ILE A 113 -5.73 7.90 -22.80
N CYS A 114 -6.50 7.15 -22.00
CA CYS A 114 -7.75 7.63 -21.41
C CYS A 114 -7.54 8.86 -20.50
N ALA A 115 -6.47 8.86 -19.68
CA ALA A 115 -6.11 10.01 -18.85
C ALA A 115 -5.80 11.24 -19.70
N LYS A 116 -5.08 11.07 -20.82
CA LYS A 116 -4.81 12.16 -21.76
C LYS A 116 -6.06 12.67 -22.46
N LEU A 117 -6.99 11.77 -22.82
CA LEU A 117 -8.29 12.17 -23.36
C LEU A 117 -9.10 12.99 -22.33
N GLN A 118 -9.09 12.57 -21.07
CA GLN A 118 -9.76 13.30 -19.99
C GLN A 118 -9.16 14.70 -19.78
N GLU A 119 -7.83 14.83 -19.81
CA GLU A 119 -7.15 16.14 -19.81
C GLU A 119 -7.65 17.03 -20.93
N LEU A 120 -7.66 16.53 -22.17
CA LEU A 120 -8.09 17.31 -23.34
C LEU A 120 -9.57 17.73 -23.25
N LEU A 121 -10.44 16.86 -22.70
CA LEU A 121 -11.85 17.20 -22.47
C LEU A 121 -12.01 18.29 -21.39
N ILE A 122 -11.23 18.24 -20.31
CA ILE A 122 -11.21 19.30 -19.28
C ILE A 122 -10.76 20.62 -19.88
N VAL A 123 -9.69 20.61 -20.68
CA VAL A 123 -9.18 21.80 -21.37
C VAL A 123 -10.23 22.37 -22.33
N ALA A 124 -10.86 21.53 -23.14
CA ALA A 124 -11.93 21.96 -24.05
C ALA A 124 -13.15 22.55 -23.31
N SER A 125 -13.53 21.93 -22.19
CA SER A 125 -14.59 22.41 -21.29
C SER A 125 -14.27 23.82 -20.79
N LEU A 126 -13.10 24.04 -20.20
CA LEU A 126 -12.69 25.34 -19.65
C LEU A 126 -12.56 26.41 -20.75
N GLY A 127 -11.98 26.07 -21.90
CA GLY A 127 -11.86 26.98 -23.04
C GLY A 127 -13.22 27.47 -23.54
N SER A 128 -14.19 26.55 -23.67
CA SER A 128 -15.57 26.91 -24.02
C SER A 128 -16.23 27.84 -22.99
N ILE A 129 -15.98 27.62 -21.70
CA ILE A 129 -16.48 28.51 -20.62
C ILE A 129 -15.87 29.91 -20.75
N VAL A 130 -14.55 30.01 -20.91
CA VAL A 130 -13.85 31.30 -21.05
C VAL A 130 -14.34 32.04 -22.31
N ILE A 131 -14.45 31.36 -23.46
CA ILE A 131 -14.97 31.95 -24.71
C ILE A 131 -16.42 32.40 -24.54
N HIS A 132 -17.25 31.66 -23.81
CA HIS A 132 -18.62 32.07 -23.52
C HIS A 132 -18.67 33.39 -22.74
N VAL A 133 -17.82 33.56 -21.72
CA VAL A 133 -17.72 34.82 -20.95
C VAL A 133 -17.18 35.95 -21.82
N ILE A 134 -16.14 35.71 -22.62
CA ILE A 134 -15.58 36.71 -23.56
C ILE A 134 -16.64 37.20 -24.54
N ARG A 135 -17.37 36.27 -25.17
CA ARG A 135 -18.47 36.58 -26.09
C ARG A 135 -19.53 37.44 -25.42
N TRP A 136 -19.89 37.10 -24.18
CA TRP A 136 -20.89 37.84 -23.43
C TRP A 136 -20.44 39.28 -23.16
N GLU A 137 -19.21 39.48 -22.71
CA GLU A 137 -18.68 40.83 -22.43
C GLU A 137 -18.48 41.66 -23.70
N LEU A 138 -18.09 41.04 -24.82
CA LEU A 138 -17.99 41.71 -26.13
C LEU A 138 -19.36 42.11 -26.68
N ALA A 139 -20.34 41.20 -26.66
CA ALA A 139 -21.63 41.41 -27.31
C ALA A 139 -22.65 42.16 -26.46
N PHE A 140 -22.66 41.97 -25.14
CA PHE A 140 -23.67 42.52 -24.23
C PHE A 140 -23.07 43.31 -23.04
N GLY A 141 -21.75 43.22 -22.83
CA GLY A 141 -21.05 43.93 -21.75
C GLY A 141 -20.49 45.28 -22.17
N SER A 142 -19.59 45.80 -21.34
CA SER A 142 -18.88 47.07 -21.60
C SER A 142 -17.71 46.95 -22.58
N GLY A 143 -17.49 45.77 -23.16
CA GLY A 143 -16.31 45.43 -23.95
C GLY A 143 -15.17 44.88 -23.10
N LEU A 144 -14.12 44.40 -23.77
CA LEU A 144 -12.92 43.80 -23.18
C LEU A 144 -11.66 44.45 -23.76
N PRO A 145 -10.59 44.60 -22.96
CA PRO A 145 -9.29 44.99 -23.49
C PRO A 145 -8.85 44.02 -24.60
N PHE A 146 -8.22 44.56 -25.62
CA PHE A 146 -7.80 43.84 -26.82
C PHE A 146 -6.98 42.58 -26.49
N GLY A 147 -6.05 42.68 -25.53
CA GLY A 147 -5.22 41.55 -25.09
C GLY A 147 -5.96 40.38 -24.41
N LEU A 148 -7.17 40.59 -23.87
CA LEU A 148 -7.99 39.51 -23.27
C LEU A 148 -8.90 38.80 -24.27
N ILE A 149 -9.09 39.34 -25.48
CA ILE A 149 -9.97 38.68 -26.48
C ILE A 149 -9.43 37.29 -26.83
N VAL A 150 -8.10 37.13 -26.86
CA VAL A 150 -7.43 35.87 -27.20
C VAL A 150 -7.31 34.88 -26.04
N SER A 151 -7.71 35.26 -24.82
CA SER A 151 -7.47 34.45 -23.62
C SER A 151 -8.16 33.08 -23.68
N GLY A 152 -9.29 32.97 -24.39
CA GLY A 152 -10.01 31.71 -24.59
C GLY A 152 -9.25 30.62 -25.34
N TRP A 153 -8.24 30.96 -26.15
CA TRP A 153 -7.40 29.99 -26.87
C TRP A 153 -5.98 29.88 -26.29
N LYS A 154 -5.54 30.87 -25.51
CA LYS A 154 -4.16 30.98 -24.99
C LYS A 154 -4.00 30.62 -23.52
N PHE A 155 -5.09 30.44 -22.76
CA PHE A 155 -5.01 30.16 -21.31
C PHE A 155 -4.29 28.86 -20.95
N THR A 156 -4.12 27.92 -21.88
CA THR A 156 -3.34 26.68 -21.69
C THR A 156 -1.83 26.90 -21.80
N ASP A 157 -1.41 27.94 -22.52
CA ASP A 157 -0.01 28.29 -22.70
C ASP A 157 0.45 29.05 -21.44
N VAL A 158 1.31 28.45 -20.62
CA VAL A 158 1.79 29.09 -19.38
C VAL A 158 2.44 30.45 -19.69
N SER A 159 3.08 30.56 -20.85
CA SER A 159 3.70 31.81 -21.32
C SER A 159 2.75 32.96 -21.60
N TYR A 160 1.46 32.68 -21.73
CA TYR A 160 0.45 33.70 -21.89
C TYR A 160 0.34 34.60 -20.64
N PHE A 161 0.51 34.06 -19.44
CA PHE A 161 0.29 34.82 -18.19
C PHE A 161 1.34 35.91 -17.91
N TRP A 162 2.51 35.82 -18.54
CA TRP A 162 3.53 36.88 -18.53
C TRP A 162 3.69 37.57 -19.88
N SER A 163 2.80 37.30 -20.84
CA SER A 163 2.81 37.97 -22.13
C SER A 163 2.40 39.43 -22.00
N ALA A 164 2.86 40.27 -22.93
CA ALA A 164 2.41 41.65 -23.03
C ALA A 164 0.88 41.74 -23.21
N ASP A 165 0.28 40.77 -23.90
CA ASP A 165 -1.17 40.68 -24.14
C ASP A 165 -1.97 40.57 -22.84
N PHE A 166 -1.53 39.68 -21.94
CA PHE A 166 -2.20 39.48 -20.65
C PHE A 166 -1.88 40.61 -19.67
N LEU A 167 -0.60 40.94 -19.47
CA LEU A 167 -0.18 41.97 -18.50
C LEU A 167 -0.70 43.36 -18.90
N GLY A 168 -0.62 43.70 -20.19
CA GLY A 168 -1.16 44.95 -20.73
C GLY A 168 -2.65 45.10 -20.47
N ALA A 169 -3.37 43.98 -20.58
CA ALA A 169 -4.78 43.92 -20.30
C ALA A 169 -5.13 43.67 -18.83
N VAL A 170 -4.17 43.60 -17.90
CA VAL A 170 -4.43 43.58 -16.44
C VAL A 170 -4.11 44.95 -15.82
N PHE A 171 -3.00 45.58 -16.23
CA PHE A 171 -2.42 46.72 -15.52
C PHE A 171 -2.74 48.11 -16.08
N LEU A 172 -3.20 48.25 -17.34
CA LEU A 172 -3.35 49.58 -17.99
C LEU A 172 -4.75 50.24 -18.16
N PRO A 173 -5.83 49.94 -17.42
CA PRO A 173 -7.15 50.45 -17.83
C PRO A 173 -7.66 51.57 -16.92
N GLU A 174 -7.91 52.73 -17.51
CA GLU A 174 -8.85 53.72 -16.96
C GLU A 174 -10.28 53.17 -17.11
N MET A 175 -10.97 52.82 -16.01
CA MET A 175 -12.34 52.29 -16.05
C MET A 175 -13.20 52.66 -14.84
N MET A 176 -14.52 52.72 -15.06
CA MET A 176 -15.53 53.04 -14.04
C MET A 176 -15.77 51.87 -13.03
N PRO A 177 -16.17 52.16 -11.77
CA PRO A 177 -16.28 51.17 -10.68
C PRO A 177 -17.14 49.91 -10.92
N PRO A 178 -18.35 49.96 -11.54
CA PRO A 178 -19.21 48.77 -11.68
C PRO A 178 -18.69 47.73 -12.68
N GLN A 179 -17.76 48.11 -13.56
CA GLN A 179 -17.17 47.25 -14.59
C GLN A 179 -15.96 46.45 -14.07
N ARG A 180 -15.40 46.86 -12.92
CA ARG A 180 -14.20 46.26 -12.32
C ARG A 180 -14.43 44.80 -11.89
N TRP A 181 -15.58 44.49 -11.27
CA TRP A 181 -15.87 43.17 -10.73
C TRP A 181 -16.02 42.09 -11.81
N ARG A 182 -16.68 42.40 -12.94
CA ARG A 182 -16.84 41.46 -14.06
C ARG A 182 -15.51 41.11 -14.71
N ARG A 183 -14.64 42.11 -14.85
CA ARG A 183 -13.29 41.94 -15.37
C ARG A 183 -12.41 41.13 -14.43
N VAL A 184 -12.43 41.44 -13.13
CA VAL A 184 -11.74 40.63 -12.12
C VAL A 184 -12.23 39.20 -12.19
N GLY A 185 -13.55 38.97 -12.33
CA GLY A 185 -14.12 37.64 -12.55
C GLY A 185 -13.56 36.93 -13.80
N LEU A 186 -13.44 37.63 -14.93
CA LEU A 186 -12.84 37.08 -16.17
C LEU A 186 -11.35 36.75 -15.99
N ILE A 187 -10.57 37.62 -15.34
CA ILE A 187 -9.14 37.38 -15.09
C ILE A 187 -8.99 36.18 -14.16
N THR A 188 -9.77 36.12 -13.08
CA THR A 188 -9.75 35.00 -12.13
C THR A 188 -10.11 33.69 -12.81
N ILE A 189 -11.18 33.64 -13.62
CA ILE A 189 -11.57 32.40 -14.32
C ILE A 189 -10.50 31.97 -15.34
N VAL A 190 -9.84 32.90 -16.04
CA VAL A 190 -8.73 32.58 -16.95
C VAL A 190 -7.52 32.01 -16.21
N ILE A 191 -7.11 32.62 -15.10
CA ILE A 191 -5.99 32.13 -14.27
C ILE A 191 -6.30 30.74 -13.68
N VAL A 192 -7.48 30.57 -13.08
CA VAL A 192 -7.90 29.29 -12.52
C VAL A 192 -8.01 28.22 -13.60
N SER A 193 -8.56 28.57 -14.77
CA SER A 193 -8.65 27.64 -15.91
C SER A 193 -7.27 27.25 -16.43
N GLY A 194 -6.31 28.16 -16.48
CA GLY A 194 -4.93 27.85 -16.88
C GLY A 194 -4.24 26.93 -15.89
N LEU A 195 -4.37 27.20 -14.58
CA LEU A 195 -3.82 26.33 -13.54
C LEU A 195 -4.40 24.92 -13.60
N ILE A 196 -5.72 24.79 -13.76
CA ILE A 196 -6.38 23.51 -13.93
C ILE A 196 -5.93 22.84 -15.23
N ALA A 197 -5.83 23.56 -16.35
CA ALA A 197 -5.41 22.98 -17.63
C ALA A 197 -4.02 22.34 -17.57
N VAL A 198 -3.06 23.01 -16.90
CA VAL A 198 -1.69 22.49 -16.74
C VAL A 198 -1.64 21.29 -15.80
N THR A 199 -2.48 21.27 -14.76
CA THR A 199 -2.47 20.22 -13.72
C THR A 199 -3.45 19.07 -14.01
N ALA A 200 -4.40 19.24 -14.92
CA ALA A 200 -5.41 18.23 -15.23
C ALA A 200 -4.82 16.94 -15.81
N GLY A 201 -3.74 17.04 -16.60
CA GLY A 201 -3.02 15.89 -17.16
C GLY A 201 -2.48 14.95 -16.08
N PRO A 202 -1.55 15.43 -15.23
CA PRO A 202 -1.06 14.62 -14.11
C PRO A 202 -2.18 14.24 -13.14
N ALA A 203 -3.13 15.12 -12.85
CA ALA A 203 -4.23 14.81 -11.92
C ALA A 203 -5.15 13.68 -12.42
N ALA A 204 -5.49 13.67 -13.71
CA ALA A 204 -6.28 12.59 -14.31
C ALA A 204 -5.48 11.28 -14.36
N ALA A 205 -4.19 11.33 -14.68
CA ALA A 205 -3.33 10.14 -14.73
C ALA A 205 -3.21 9.48 -13.35
N VAL A 206 -2.91 10.25 -12.30
CA VAL A 206 -2.74 9.74 -10.92
C VAL A 206 -4.00 9.04 -10.42
N LEU A 207 -5.18 9.63 -10.66
CA LEU A 207 -6.44 9.05 -10.18
C LEU A 207 -7.00 7.95 -11.10
N MET A 208 -6.54 7.84 -12.34
CA MET A 208 -7.03 6.83 -13.29
C MET A 208 -6.16 5.57 -13.33
N ILE A 209 -4.85 5.70 -13.07
CA ILE A 209 -3.88 4.62 -13.20
C ILE A 209 -3.72 3.90 -11.84
N PRO A 210 -4.08 2.61 -11.72
CA PRO A 210 -3.88 1.86 -10.49
C PRO A 210 -2.40 1.71 -10.14
N ARG A 211 -2.09 1.80 -8.85
CA ARG A 211 -0.73 1.62 -8.33
C ARG A 211 -0.61 0.27 -7.64
N ARG A 212 0.54 -0.40 -7.77
CA ARG A 212 0.84 -1.60 -7.00
C ARG A 212 1.37 -1.19 -5.62
N ILE A 213 0.58 -1.43 -4.59
CA ILE A 213 0.87 -0.99 -3.22
C ILE A 213 0.48 -2.06 -2.20
N GLU A 214 1.01 -1.93 -0.99
CA GLU A 214 0.52 -2.61 0.20
C GLU A 214 -0.77 -1.94 0.68
N HIS A 215 -1.86 -2.70 0.73
CA HIS A 215 -3.19 -2.21 1.08
C HIS A 215 -3.65 -2.82 2.41
N PRO A 216 -3.89 -2.02 3.46
CA PRO A 216 -4.39 -2.52 4.73
C PRO A 216 -5.86 -2.90 4.63
N VAL A 217 -6.16 -4.16 4.94
CA VAL A 217 -7.47 -4.81 4.79
C VAL A 217 -8.10 -5.10 6.16
N GLY A 218 -7.74 -4.33 7.18
CA GLY A 218 -8.19 -4.57 8.55
C GLY A 218 -7.34 -5.65 9.19
N GLY A 219 -7.98 -6.67 9.76
CA GLY A 219 -7.29 -7.73 10.49
C GLY A 219 -8.11 -8.20 11.68
N SER A 220 -7.47 -8.33 12.85
CA SER A 220 -8.15 -8.79 14.05
C SER A 220 -7.52 -8.23 15.32
N VAL A 221 -8.33 -8.20 16.38
CA VAL A 221 -7.88 -7.91 17.75
C VAL A 221 -8.21 -9.11 18.60
N PHE A 222 -7.23 -9.60 19.36
CA PHE A 222 -7.41 -10.73 20.27
C PHE A 222 -6.63 -10.51 21.57
N TRP A 223 -6.81 -11.40 22.53
CA TRP A 223 -6.13 -11.35 23.82
C TRP A 223 -5.41 -12.67 24.07
N LEU A 224 -4.19 -12.59 24.59
CA LEU A 224 -3.47 -13.73 25.15
C LEU A 224 -3.82 -13.86 26.63
N SER A 225 -3.95 -15.10 27.11
CA SER A 225 -4.00 -15.38 28.55
C SER A 225 -2.60 -15.26 29.15
N GLY A 226 -2.47 -14.42 30.17
CA GLY A 226 -1.20 -14.07 30.81
C GLY A 226 -0.89 -12.58 30.72
N SER A 227 -0.25 -12.08 31.76
CA SER A 227 0.41 -10.76 31.81
C SER A 227 1.69 -10.72 30.97
N ASP A 228 2.22 -9.53 30.73
CA ASP A 228 3.49 -9.34 30.04
C ASP A 228 4.65 -10.13 30.69
N GLU A 229 4.66 -10.26 32.02
CA GLU A 229 5.68 -11.00 32.78
C GLU A 229 5.52 -12.52 32.68
N GLU A 230 4.29 -13.02 32.48
CA GLU A 230 4.01 -14.45 32.31
C GLU A 230 4.30 -14.91 30.88
N LEU A 231 4.06 -14.04 29.88
CA LEU A 231 4.31 -14.31 28.46
C LEU A 231 5.79 -14.12 28.10
N TRP A 232 6.45 -13.10 28.67
CA TRP A 232 7.86 -12.77 28.41
C TRP A 232 8.65 -12.65 29.72
N PRO A 233 8.84 -13.76 30.46
CA PRO A 233 9.49 -13.74 31.76
C PRO A 233 10.96 -13.31 31.69
N THR A 234 11.39 -12.50 32.66
CA THR A 234 12.78 -12.03 32.77
C THR A 234 13.55 -12.63 33.95
N THR A 235 12.89 -13.02 35.04
CA THR A 235 13.55 -13.52 36.26
C THR A 235 12.99 -14.83 36.79
N THR A 236 11.69 -15.07 36.63
CA THR A 236 11.01 -16.26 37.17
C THR A 236 10.21 -16.95 36.07
N LEU A 237 10.46 -18.25 35.87
CA LEU A 237 9.72 -19.09 34.95
C LEU A 237 8.79 -20.01 35.74
N THR A 238 7.49 -19.77 35.63
CA THR A 238 6.44 -20.50 36.38
C THR A 238 5.78 -21.61 35.56
N ASP A 239 5.97 -21.61 34.24
CA ASP A 239 5.42 -22.62 33.32
C ASP A 239 6.33 -23.87 33.30
N TRP A 240 5.97 -24.85 34.12
CA TRP A 240 6.68 -26.13 34.24
C TRP A 240 6.44 -27.08 33.06
N ALA A 241 5.46 -26.83 32.21
CA ALA A 241 4.94 -27.81 31.25
C ALA A 241 5.49 -27.64 29.82
N CYS A 242 6.04 -26.47 29.48
CA CYS A 242 6.32 -26.10 28.09
C CYS A 242 7.78 -25.84 27.64
N PRO A 243 8.79 -25.60 28.48
CA PRO A 243 10.11 -25.21 27.95
C PRO A 243 10.88 -26.34 27.22
N GLY A 244 10.67 -27.62 27.56
CA GLY A 244 11.38 -28.76 26.95
C GLY A 244 10.65 -29.45 25.78
N TYR A 245 9.43 -29.04 25.44
CA TYR A 245 8.56 -29.74 24.46
C TYR A 245 9.12 -29.72 23.03
N GLY A 246 10.03 -28.79 22.73
CA GLY A 246 10.64 -28.61 21.42
C GLY A 246 11.66 -29.65 20.99
N LEU A 247 12.12 -30.49 21.91
CA LEU A 247 13.18 -31.47 21.71
C LEU A 247 12.99 -32.29 20.42
N ALA A 248 11.80 -32.84 20.19
CA ALA A 248 11.57 -33.72 19.05
C ALA A 248 11.79 -33.01 17.70
N SER A 249 11.34 -31.75 17.59
CA SER A 249 11.48 -30.97 16.36
C SER A 249 12.93 -30.57 16.08
N LEU A 250 13.66 -30.16 17.11
CA LEU A 250 15.10 -29.87 17.01
C LEU A 250 15.89 -31.14 16.70
N LEU A 251 15.62 -32.24 17.41
CA LEU A 251 16.28 -33.52 17.18
C LEU A 251 16.07 -34.01 15.75
N SER A 252 14.85 -33.89 15.21
CA SER A 252 14.55 -34.24 13.82
C SER A 252 15.30 -33.35 12.82
N HIS A 253 15.46 -32.07 13.12
CA HIS A 253 16.26 -31.16 12.28
C HIS A 253 17.73 -31.62 12.26
N TYR A 254 18.33 -31.78 13.45
CA TYR A 254 19.75 -32.12 13.57
C TYR A 254 20.09 -33.54 13.10
N SER A 255 19.16 -34.49 13.17
CA SER A 255 19.39 -35.86 12.70
C SER A 255 19.31 -36.02 11.17
N THR A 256 18.53 -35.17 10.50
CA THR A 256 18.13 -35.40 9.10
C THR A 256 18.70 -34.35 8.14
N TRP A 257 18.74 -33.10 8.56
CA TRP A 257 19.02 -31.95 7.68
C TRP A 257 20.32 -31.24 7.99
N TRP A 258 20.94 -31.54 9.13
CA TRP A 258 22.19 -30.93 9.54
C TRP A 258 23.35 -31.36 8.64
N ASN A 259 23.77 -30.45 7.76
CA ASN A 259 24.96 -30.61 6.95
C ASN A 259 26.02 -29.62 7.47
N HIS A 260 27.22 -30.11 7.76
CA HIS A 260 28.28 -29.40 8.50
C HIS A 260 28.91 -28.23 7.70
N MET A 261 28.34 -27.92 6.53
CA MET A 261 28.90 -27.08 5.46
C MET A 261 28.59 -25.58 5.59
N TYR A 262 27.76 -25.16 6.55
CA TYR A 262 27.30 -23.76 6.68
C TYR A 262 27.89 -23.04 7.90
N GLN A 263 29.23 -23.03 8.01
CA GLN A 263 29.91 -22.46 9.18
C GLN A 263 30.03 -20.92 9.14
N ASP A 264 29.84 -20.30 7.97
CA ASP A 264 30.16 -18.87 7.76
C ASP A 264 28.99 -17.99 7.32
N MET A 265 27.73 -18.48 7.33
CA MET A 265 26.58 -17.72 6.82
C MET A 265 25.38 -17.74 7.77
N ALA A 266 24.68 -16.60 7.81
CA ALA A 266 23.33 -16.52 8.32
C ALA A 266 22.41 -17.43 7.50
N TYR A 267 21.57 -18.21 8.17
CA TYR A 267 20.56 -19.03 7.51
C TYR A 267 19.32 -19.20 8.39
N ASP A 268 18.23 -19.59 7.78
CA ASP A 268 16.98 -19.90 8.46
C ASP A 268 16.56 -21.34 8.20
N PHE A 269 15.89 -21.93 9.18
CA PHE A 269 15.30 -23.26 9.02
C PHE A 269 13.97 -23.34 9.75
N GLN A 270 13.11 -24.25 9.27
CA GLN A 270 11.77 -24.39 9.79
C GLN A 270 11.71 -25.49 10.87
N LEU A 271 11.15 -25.15 12.03
CA LEU A 271 10.76 -26.10 13.05
C LEU A 271 9.29 -26.46 12.92
N ASN A 272 8.99 -27.76 13.03
CA ASN A 272 7.63 -28.29 13.05
C ASN A 272 7.54 -29.39 14.10
N ASP A 273 6.81 -29.13 15.18
CA ASP A 273 6.58 -30.10 16.26
C ASP A 273 5.19 -30.76 16.19
N GLY A 274 4.50 -30.57 15.06
CA GLY A 274 3.14 -31.05 14.85
C GLY A 274 2.07 -30.11 15.40
N PHE A 275 2.38 -29.15 16.27
CA PHE A 275 1.45 -28.12 16.77
C PHE A 275 1.82 -26.72 16.33
N LEU A 276 3.11 -26.41 16.28
CA LEU A 276 3.65 -25.13 15.89
C LEU A 276 4.59 -25.30 14.71
N ARG A 277 4.38 -24.49 13.68
CA ARG A 277 5.26 -24.36 12.53
C ARG A 277 5.85 -22.96 12.53
N LYS A 278 7.14 -22.84 12.78
CA LYS A 278 7.83 -21.55 12.86
C LYS A 278 9.20 -21.60 12.22
N VAL A 279 9.71 -20.43 11.84
CA VAL A 279 11.06 -20.27 11.30
C VAL A 279 12.01 -19.87 12.43
N MET A 280 13.16 -20.51 12.49
CA MET A 280 14.28 -20.15 13.34
C MET A 280 15.36 -19.52 12.47
N TYR A 281 15.84 -18.36 12.89
CA TYR A 281 16.88 -17.61 12.21
C TYR A 281 18.17 -17.73 13.00
N VAL A 282 19.24 -18.10 12.32
CA VAL A 282 20.54 -18.31 12.95
C VAL A 282 21.62 -17.52 12.24
N HIS A 283 22.40 -16.80 13.02
CA HIS A 283 23.66 -16.21 12.61
C HIS A 283 24.77 -16.94 13.36
N SER A 284 25.40 -17.91 12.70
CA SER A 284 26.52 -18.66 13.29
C SER A 284 27.75 -17.78 13.45
N ALA A 285 28.50 -18.01 14.53
CA ALA A 285 29.88 -17.58 14.64
C ALA A 285 30.68 -18.05 13.41
N SER A 286 31.32 -17.12 12.70
CA SER A 286 32.21 -17.39 11.56
C SER A 286 33.68 -17.27 11.98
N ILE A 287 34.62 -17.38 11.05
CA ILE A 287 36.04 -17.05 11.32
C ILE A 287 36.18 -15.60 11.84
N SER A 288 35.25 -14.70 11.49
CA SER A 288 35.29 -13.28 11.87
C SER A 288 34.38 -12.90 13.06
N SER A 289 33.29 -13.62 13.33
CA SER A 289 32.41 -13.40 14.52
C SER A 289 32.53 -14.56 15.50
N ARG A 290 32.70 -14.30 16.81
CA ARG A 290 32.96 -15.36 17.82
C ARG A 290 31.72 -15.87 18.56
N ASP A 291 30.56 -15.28 18.31
CA ASP A 291 29.30 -15.53 18.99
C ASP A 291 28.17 -15.83 18.00
N THR A 292 27.32 -16.79 18.36
CA THR A 292 26.15 -17.18 17.58
C THR A 292 24.89 -16.52 18.11
N TRP A 293 24.05 -16.00 17.22
CA TRP A 293 22.74 -15.44 17.53
C TRP A 293 21.62 -16.28 16.94
N VAL A 294 20.60 -16.57 17.74
CA VAL A 294 19.40 -17.30 17.30
C VAL A 294 18.14 -16.61 17.79
N TYR A 295 17.13 -16.49 16.92
CA TYR A 295 15.80 -16.02 17.28
C TYR A 295 14.69 -16.75 16.52
N THR A 296 13.49 -16.77 17.08
CA THR A 296 12.33 -17.47 16.48
C THR A 296 10.99 -16.92 17.01
N ALA A 297 9.87 -17.26 16.39
CA ALA A 297 8.56 -16.76 16.78
C ALA A 297 8.12 -17.22 18.18
N HIS A 298 7.53 -16.32 18.95
CA HIS A 298 6.90 -16.63 20.24
C HIS A 298 5.59 -17.41 20.02
N ALA A 299 5.54 -18.61 20.59
CA ALA A 299 4.53 -19.63 20.33
C ALA A 299 3.11 -19.18 20.69
N ALA A 300 2.92 -18.50 21.83
CA ALA A 300 1.59 -18.08 22.26
C ALA A 300 1.00 -17.05 21.27
N SER A 301 1.78 -16.06 20.84
CA SER A 301 1.36 -15.09 19.82
C SER A 301 1.14 -15.74 18.46
N ALA A 302 2.05 -16.61 18.03
CA ALA A 302 2.01 -17.28 16.73
C ALA A 302 0.76 -18.17 16.55
N LEU A 303 0.34 -18.83 17.62
CA LEU A 303 -0.82 -19.72 17.63
C LEU A 303 -2.13 -18.98 17.36
N LEU A 304 -2.36 -17.88 18.08
CA LEU A 304 -3.56 -17.05 17.88
C LEU A 304 -3.49 -16.24 16.58
N GLU A 305 -2.31 -15.79 16.16
CA GLU A 305 -2.13 -15.12 14.87
C GLU A 305 -2.61 -15.98 13.69
N ASP A 306 -2.21 -17.26 13.65
CA ASP A 306 -2.63 -18.20 12.59
C ASP A 306 -4.15 -18.42 12.61
N ALA A 307 -4.72 -18.63 13.80
CA ALA A 307 -6.17 -18.77 13.97
C ALA A 307 -6.92 -17.54 13.47
N MET A 308 -6.48 -16.33 13.84
CA MET A 308 -7.11 -15.09 13.42
C MET A 308 -6.93 -14.80 11.94
N SER A 309 -5.78 -15.14 11.35
CA SER A 309 -5.58 -15.04 9.90
C SER A 309 -6.56 -15.94 9.13
N SER A 310 -6.89 -17.11 9.69
CA SER A 310 -7.89 -18.02 9.14
C SER A 310 -9.30 -17.42 9.24
N MET A 311 -9.66 -16.84 10.38
CA MET A 311 -10.95 -16.16 10.58
C MET A 311 -11.13 -14.95 9.66
N HIS A 312 -10.07 -14.16 9.46
CA HIS A 312 -10.09 -13.04 8.52
C HIS A 312 -10.37 -13.52 7.08
N ARG A 313 -9.72 -14.61 6.64
CA ARG A 313 -10.00 -15.20 5.32
C ARG A 313 -11.41 -15.77 5.22
N HIS A 314 -11.92 -16.40 6.28
CA HIS A 314 -13.32 -16.83 6.33
C HIS A 314 -14.28 -15.64 6.21
N SER A 315 -13.95 -14.49 6.80
CA SER A 315 -14.72 -13.24 6.65
C SER A 315 -14.72 -12.75 5.19
N ILE A 316 -13.56 -12.77 4.51
CA ILE A 316 -13.48 -12.44 3.07
C ILE A 316 -14.35 -13.40 2.25
N ALA A 317 -14.29 -14.70 2.53
CA ALA A 317 -15.09 -15.70 1.83
C ALA A 317 -16.60 -15.52 2.08
N PHE A 318 -16.98 -15.22 3.32
CA PHE A 318 -18.36 -14.90 3.70
C PHE A 318 -18.89 -13.67 2.95
N LEU A 319 -18.15 -12.56 2.98
CA LEU A 319 -18.53 -11.33 2.28
C LEU A 319 -18.52 -11.51 0.76
N SER A 320 -17.62 -12.33 0.21
CA SER A 320 -17.59 -12.65 -1.23
C SER A 320 -18.84 -13.40 -1.72
N ARG A 321 -19.48 -14.17 -0.83
CA ARG A 321 -20.74 -14.89 -1.12
C ARG A 321 -21.96 -13.98 -0.92
N HIS A 322 -21.99 -13.20 0.16
CA HIS A 322 -23.18 -12.45 0.56
C HIS A 322 -23.21 -11.00 0.07
N LYS A 323 -22.06 -10.32 0.00
CA LYS A 323 -21.91 -8.88 -0.32
C LYS A 323 -20.74 -8.60 -1.28
N PRO A 324 -20.69 -9.25 -2.47
CA PRO A 324 -19.51 -9.24 -3.34
C PRO A 324 -19.13 -7.88 -3.92
N SER A 325 -20.12 -6.99 -4.12
CA SER A 325 -19.94 -5.71 -4.81
C SER A 325 -19.81 -4.51 -3.88
N GLN A 326 -19.80 -4.74 -2.55
CA GLN A 326 -19.67 -3.68 -1.57
C GLN A 326 -18.22 -3.56 -1.11
N ALA A 327 -17.78 -2.34 -0.83
CA ALA A 327 -16.46 -2.09 -0.24
C ALA A 327 -16.32 -2.92 1.06
N PRO A 328 -15.17 -3.57 1.29
CA PRO A 328 -13.87 -3.41 0.59
C PRO A 328 -13.64 -4.38 -0.59
N TRP A 329 -14.71 -4.83 -1.26
CA TRP A 329 -14.66 -5.66 -2.48
C TRP A 329 -13.93 -6.99 -2.28
N PRO A 330 -14.53 -7.88 -1.48
CA PRO A 330 -13.88 -9.09 -0.98
C PRO A 330 -13.45 -10.08 -2.07
N ARG A 331 -14.11 -10.09 -3.24
CA ARG A 331 -13.73 -10.97 -4.35
C ARG A 331 -12.35 -10.61 -4.93
N GLN A 332 -12.04 -9.33 -4.96
CA GLN A 332 -10.79 -8.80 -5.50
C GLN A 332 -9.65 -9.00 -4.51
N LEU A 333 -9.92 -8.84 -3.22
CA LEU A 333 -8.97 -9.09 -2.14
C LEU A 333 -8.43 -10.53 -2.15
N ALA A 334 -9.25 -11.51 -2.54
CA ALA A 334 -8.84 -12.91 -2.69
C ALA A 334 -7.78 -13.13 -3.80
N ASN A 335 -7.60 -12.17 -4.70
CA ASN A 335 -6.64 -12.20 -5.80
C ASN A 335 -5.41 -11.30 -5.53
N ALA A 336 -5.17 -10.91 -4.27
CA ALA A 336 -3.96 -10.20 -3.89
C ALA A 336 -2.70 -11.03 -4.21
N GLU A 337 -1.67 -10.37 -4.74
CA GLU A 337 -0.38 -10.99 -5.04
C GLU A 337 0.24 -11.62 -3.81
N THR A 338 0.29 -10.84 -2.72
CA THR A 338 0.76 -11.30 -1.41
C THR A 338 -0.32 -11.01 -0.37
N GLN A 339 -0.55 -11.97 0.51
CA GLN A 339 -1.37 -11.80 1.71
C GLN A 339 -0.44 -11.95 2.90
N ALA A 340 -0.23 -10.86 3.63
CA ALA A 340 0.56 -10.83 4.85
C ALA A 340 -0.35 -10.52 6.05
N TYR A 341 -0.08 -11.19 7.17
CA TYR A 341 -0.63 -10.88 8.46
C TYR A 341 0.56 -10.54 9.35
N GLU A 342 0.55 -9.34 9.93
CA GLU A 342 1.63 -8.82 10.76
C GLU A 342 1.13 -8.61 12.19
N LEU A 343 1.92 -9.02 13.17
CA LEU A 343 1.63 -8.89 14.59
C LEU A 343 2.87 -8.40 15.35
N ASN A 344 2.78 -7.24 16.00
CA ASN A 344 3.84 -6.77 16.89
C ASN A 344 3.86 -7.61 18.18
N THR A 345 5.02 -8.16 18.53
CA THR A 345 5.23 -9.04 19.69
C THR A 345 6.68 -8.94 20.20
N LYS A 346 7.03 -9.71 21.23
CA LYS A 346 8.43 -9.94 21.61
C LYS A 346 8.82 -11.38 21.33
N VAL A 347 10.05 -11.58 20.88
CA VAL A 347 10.63 -12.88 20.50
C VAL A 347 11.93 -13.12 21.27
N PRO A 348 12.29 -14.37 21.58
CA PRO A 348 13.58 -14.65 22.20
C PRO A 348 14.71 -14.46 21.19
N ALA A 349 15.74 -13.74 21.60
CA ALA A 349 17.01 -13.62 20.91
C ALA A 349 18.10 -14.12 21.86
N VAL A 350 18.79 -15.19 21.47
CA VAL A 350 19.78 -15.88 22.30
C VAL A 350 21.15 -15.75 21.66
N ARG A 351 22.09 -15.21 22.43
CA ARG A 351 23.51 -15.11 22.12
C ARG A 351 24.26 -16.19 22.88
N THR A 352 25.09 -16.96 22.19
CA THR A 352 26.00 -17.91 22.83
C THR A 352 27.42 -17.71 22.33
N ALA A 353 28.37 -17.57 23.25
CA ALA A 353 29.80 -17.58 22.97
C ALA A 353 30.46 -18.74 23.73
N CYS A 354 31.19 -19.59 23.03
CA CYS A 354 31.87 -20.73 23.63
C CYS A 354 33.39 -20.67 23.40
N ILE A 355 34.16 -21.17 24.37
CA ILE A 355 35.63 -21.26 24.31
C ILE A 355 36.11 -22.66 24.71
N PRO A 356 36.99 -23.31 23.91
CA PRO A 356 37.56 -24.61 24.27
C PRO A 356 38.66 -24.43 25.33
N GLN A 357 38.73 -25.36 26.29
CA GLN A 357 39.65 -25.30 27.45
C GLN A 357 40.95 -26.11 27.24
N GLY A 358 41.06 -26.86 26.14
CA GLY A 358 42.11 -27.87 25.97
C GLY A 358 41.76 -29.18 26.68
N ARG A 359 42.78 -30.01 26.99
CA ARG A 359 42.60 -31.23 27.80
C ARG A 359 42.63 -30.86 29.27
N VAL A 360 41.48 -30.99 29.92
CA VAL A 360 41.29 -30.79 31.35
C VAL A 360 41.35 -32.15 32.04
N ASP A 361 42.14 -32.24 33.11
CA ASP A 361 42.16 -33.42 33.97
C ASP A 361 40.96 -33.36 34.92
N PHE A 362 40.05 -34.32 34.79
CA PHE A 362 38.85 -34.37 35.61
C PHE A 362 39.17 -34.76 37.06
N SER A 363 40.24 -35.52 37.29
CA SER A 363 40.59 -36.07 38.62
C SER A 363 41.20 -35.06 39.59
N SER A 364 41.47 -33.84 39.11
CA SER A 364 42.01 -32.74 39.89
C SER A 364 41.03 -32.25 40.97
N ASP A 365 41.56 -31.91 42.15
CA ASP A 365 40.80 -31.30 43.26
C ASP A 365 40.32 -29.87 42.94
N ASN A 366 40.80 -29.27 41.84
CA ASN A 366 40.38 -27.95 41.34
C ASN A 366 40.08 -28.02 39.83
N LEU A 367 38.94 -27.46 39.43
CA LEU A 367 38.41 -27.38 38.07
C LEU A 367 38.11 -25.92 37.73
N THR A 368 39.17 -25.15 37.52
CA THR A 368 39.06 -23.75 37.08
C THR A 368 38.98 -23.69 35.56
N LEU A 369 37.90 -23.12 35.03
CA LEU A 369 37.64 -23.00 33.58
C LEU A 369 37.43 -21.54 33.18
N LYS A 370 37.83 -21.19 31.94
CA LYS A 370 37.62 -19.85 31.38
C LYS A 370 36.23 -19.71 30.77
N PHE A 371 35.46 -18.71 31.16
CA PHE A 371 34.22 -18.33 30.48
C PHE A 371 34.41 -17.04 29.70
N VAL A 372 33.67 -16.88 28.61
CA VAL A 372 33.62 -15.62 27.87
C VAL A 372 32.79 -14.62 28.66
N ASP A 373 33.35 -13.45 28.94
CA ASP A 373 32.57 -12.37 29.57
C ASP A 373 31.80 -11.63 28.47
N ILE A 374 30.48 -11.75 28.49
CA ILE A 374 29.58 -11.08 27.55
C ILE A 374 29.02 -9.86 28.27
N PRO A 375 29.40 -8.63 27.89
CA PRO A 375 28.94 -7.44 28.59
C PRO A 375 27.46 -7.16 28.37
N GLU A 376 26.82 -6.59 29.38
CA GLU A 376 25.39 -6.28 29.39
C GLU A 376 24.99 -5.29 28.28
N THR A 377 25.86 -4.31 28.01
CA THR A 377 25.62 -3.18 27.10
C THR A 377 26.44 -3.23 25.80
N GLU A 378 27.13 -4.33 25.50
CA GLU A 378 27.99 -4.38 24.32
C GLU A 378 27.18 -4.35 23.00
N PRO A 379 27.70 -3.67 21.96
CA PRO A 379 27.19 -3.85 20.61
C PRO A 379 27.37 -5.31 20.20
N LEU A 380 26.42 -5.77 19.40
CA LEU A 380 26.27 -7.13 18.97
C LEU A 380 27.49 -7.61 18.14
N GLY A 381 28.33 -8.44 18.76
CA GLY A 381 29.50 -9.05 18.12
C GLY A 381 30.84 -8.35 18.43
N TRP A 382 31.90 -9.13 18.55
CA TRP A 382 33.26 -8.61 18.71
C TRP A 382 33.72 -7.98 17.38
N PRO A 383 34.24 -6.73 17.36
CA PRO A 383 34.74 -6.11 16.12
C PRO A 383 35.82 -6.99 15.49
N VAL A 384 35.92 -6.98 14.17
CA VAL A 384 36.95 -7.72 13.42
C VAL A 384 38.10 -6.77 13.15
N ASP A 385 39.33 -7.15 13.51
CA ASP A 385 40.53 -6.45 13.04
C ASP A 385 40.86 -6.95 11.62
N TYR A 386 40.44 -6.17 10.61
CA TYR A 386 40.69 -6.49 9.20
C TYR A 386 42.16 -6.27 8.78
N ASP A 387 42.93 -5.49 9.54
CA ASP A 387 44.33 -5.20 9.25
C ASP A 387 45.27 -6.30 9.78
N HIS A 388 44.81 -7.03 10.81
CA HIS A 388 45.56 -8.12 11.44
C HIS A 388 44.72 -9.40 11.64
N PRO A 389 44.30 -10.08 10.56
CA PRO A 389 43.54 -11.33 10.64
C PRO A 389 44.30 -12.47 11.35
N GLU A 390 45.62 -12.35 11.50
CA GLU A 390 46.49 -13.30 12.20
C GLU A 390 46.48 -13.12 13.74
N TYR A 391 45.99 -11.99 14.25
CA TYR A 391 45.94 -11.69 15.68
C TYR A 391 44.49 -11.67 16.16
N PRO A 392 43.95 -12.79 16.66
CA PRO A 392 42.61 -12.80 17.20
C PRO A 392 42.49 -11.78 18.33
N LEU A 393 41.56 -10.83 18.21
CA LEU A 393 41.18 -9.93 19.29
C LEU A 393 40.91 -10.75 20.56
N ARG A 394 41.59 -10.39 21.66
CA ARG A 394 41.44 -11.08 22.94
C ARG A 394 40.03 -10.82 23.47
N VAL A 395 39.18 -11.84 23.37
CA VAL A 395 37.89 -11.86 24.03
C VAL A 395 38.12 -11.83 25.55
N PRO A 396 37.49 -10.92 26.30
CA PRO A 396 37.55 -10.92 27.75
C PRO A 396 37.03 -12.25 28.26
N THR A 397 37.87 -12.91 29.06
CA THR A 397 37.53 -14.18 29.68
C THR A 397 37.74 -14.08 31.17
N ARG A 398 36.95 -14.83 31.92
CA ARG A 398 37.04 -14.91 33.37
C ARG A 398 37.22 -16.36 33.79
N GLU A 399 38.19 -16.60 34.67
CA GLU A 399 38.43 -17.92 35.25
C GLU A 399 37.48 -18.14 36.44
N ILE A 400 36.78 -19.28 36.43
CA ILE A 400 35.78 -19.66 37.43
C ILE A 400 36.08 -21.09 37.87
N ASP A 401 36.17 -21.31 39.18
CA ASP A 401 36.20 -22.66 39.76
C ASP A 401 34.78 -23.23 39.81
N VAL A 402 34.57 -24.34 39.08
CA VAL A 402 33.26 -24.97 38.91
C VAL A 402 33.17 -26.36 39.53
N VAL A 403 34.17 -26.81 40.32
CA VAL A 403 34.18 -28.16 40.94
C VAL A 403 32.89 -28.44 41.69
N GLU A 404 32.53 -27.56 42.63
CA GLU A 404 31.37 -27.76 43.50
C GLU A 404 30.06 -27.75 42.69
N THR A 405 29.95 -26.81 41.73
CA THR A 405 28.79 -26.71 40.84
C THR A 405 28.62 -27.97 40.00
N VAL A 406 29.71 -28.51 39.43
CA VAL A 406 29.69 -29.73 38.63
C VAL A 406 29.34 -30.94 39.48
N GLN A 407 30.00 -31.13 40.62
CA GLN A 407 29.72 -32.24 41.53
C GLN A 407 28.26 -32.23 42.01
N ALA A 408 27.74 -31.06 42.37
CA ALA A 408 26.34 -30.90 42.79
C ALA A 408 25.35 -31.21 41.66
N ALA A 409 25.60 -30.69 40.45
CA ALA A 409 24.74 -30.95 39.28
C ALA A 409 24.72 -32.43 38.88
N LEU A 410 25.88 -33.10 38.87
CA LEU A 410 25.99 -34.52 38.51
C LEU A 410 25.43 -35.43 39.60
N SER A 411 25.59 -35.07 40.88
CA SER A 411 24.96 -35.79 42.00
C SER A 411 23.43 -35.68 41.94
N ARG A 412 22.88 -34.50 41.64
CA ARG A 412 21.42 -34.31 41.45
C ARG A 412 20.84 -35.19 40.33
N ARG A 413 21.64 -35.46 39.29
CA ARG A 413 21.28 -36.34 38.16
C ARG A 413 21.53 -37.82 38.43
N GLY A 414 22.06 -38.18 39.60
CA GLY A 414 22.43 -39.55 39.95
C GLY A 414 23.57 -40.12 39.10
N ILE A 415 24.41 -39.25 38.52
CA ILE A 415 25.60 -39.66 37.74
C ILE A 415 26.78 -39.88 38.70
N LEU A 416 26.96 -39.01 39.69
CA LEU A 416 27.87 -39.22 40.81
C LEU A 416 27.10 -39.77 42.00
N GLY A 417 27.67 -40.76 42.70
CA GLY A 417 27.14 -41.25 43.97
C GLY A 417 27.42 -40.28 45.11
N THR A 418 26.66 -40.37 46.21
CA THR A 418 26.76 -39.47 47.37
C THR A 418 28.12 -39.49 48.09
N ASN A 419 28.98 -40.48 47.80
CA ASN A 419 30.29 -40.67 48.42
C ASN A 419 31.46 -40.28 47.50
N TYR A 420 31.20 -39.86 46.25
CA TYR A 420 32.25 -39.51 45.29
C TYR A 420 32.64 -38.03 45.46
N THR A 421 33.91 -37.78 45.74
CA THR A 421 34.51 -36.44 45.83
C THR A 421 35.38 -36.09 44.63
N GLN A 422 35.60 -37.02 43.71
CA GLN A 422 36.45 -36.84 42.52
C GLN A 422 35.65 -37.12 41.25
N LEU A 423 35.94 -36.32 40.22
CA LEU A 423 35.36 -36.41 38.89
C LEU A 423 36.27 -37.34 38.06
N ASP A 424 35.85 -38.56 37.76
CA ASP A 424 36.61 -39.49 36.91
C ASP A 424 35.93 -39.71 35.54
N GLU A 425 36.75 -39.91 34.50
CA GLU A 425 36.28 -40.04 33.11
C GLU A 425 35.36 -41.26 32.93
N GLU A 426 35.65 -42.38 33.61
CA GLU A 426 34.87 -43.62 33.51
C GLU A 426 33.43 -43.44 34.03
N THR A 427 33.27 -42.79 35.19
CA THR A 427 31.96 -42.51 35.78
C THR A 427 31.18 -41.47 34.99
N ILE A 428 31.83 -40.36 34.61
CA ILE A 428 31.21 -39.26 33.86
C ILE A 428 30.65 -39.76 32.53
N PHE A 429 31.44 -40.54 31.79
CA PHE A 429 31.05 -41.02 30.46
C PHE A 429 30.41 -42.42 30.46
N ALA A 430 30.19 -43.04 31.62
CA ALA A 430 29.66 -44.41 31.77
C ALA A 430 30.33 -45.40 30.80
N ASN A 431 31.66 -45.54 30.89
CA ASN A 431 32.45 -46.42 30.02
C ASN A 431 32.20 -46.21 28.51
N GLY A 432 32.03 -44.95 28.10
CA GLY A 432 31.84 -44.57 26.70
C GLY A 432 30.39 -44.62 26.20
N GLN A 433 29.42 -44.94 27.05
CA GLN A 433 28.00 -44.87 26.70
C GLN A 433 27.47 -43.42 26.59
N ARG A 434 28.16 -42.46 27.21
CA ARG A 434 27.92 -41.03 27.02
C ARG A 434 29.08 -40.41 26.23
N ARG A 435 28.72 -39.56 25.28
CA ARG A 435 29.65 -38.82 24.42
C ARG A 435 29.80 -37.37 24.84
N VAL A 436 28.71 -36.75 25.28
CA VAL A 436 28.65 -35.35 25.71
C VAL A 436 27.85 -35.24 27.01
N LEU A 437 28.30 -34.39 27.92
CA LEU A 437 27.65 -34.05 29.19
C LEU A 437 27.63 -32.55 29.39
N ALA A 438 26.49 -31.99 29.77
CA ALA A 438 26.28 -30.56 29.92
C ALA A 438 25.88 -30.21 31.36
N VAL A 439 26.58 -29.24 31.95
CA VAL A 439 26.37 -28.77 33.32
C VAL A 439 26.11 -27.26 33.33
N PRO A 440 24.96 -26.79 33.84
CA PRO A 440 24.69 -25.37 33.96
C PRO A 440 25.46 -24.72 35.13
N VAL A 441 25.88 -23.48 34.94
CA VAL A 441 26.61 -22.65 35.91
C VAL A 441 25.94 -21.28 36.01
N ALA A 442 25.68 -20.81 37.23
CA ALA A 442 25.12 -19.48 37.47
C ALA A 442 26.22 -18.42 37.33
N MET A 443 26.28 -17.74 36.18
CA MET A 443 27.36 -16.80 35.85
C MET A 443 27.35 -15.54 36.72
N GLN A 444 26.17 -15.14 37.19
CA GLN A 444 25.97 -13.95 38.01
C GLN A 444 26.54 -14.09 39.42
N ASP A 445 26.62 -15.31 39.96
CA ASP A 445 27.25 -15.58 41.25
C ASP A 445 28.74 -15.24 41.23
N PHE A 446 29.32 -15.22 40.03
CA PHE A 446 30.69 -14.82 39.75
C PHE A 446 30.79 -13.38 39.23
N GLY A 447 29.72 -12.57 39.30
CA GLY A 447 29.71 -11.17 38.88
C GLY A 447 29.93 -10.96 37.37
N MET A 448 29.50 -11.90 36.54
CA MET A 448 29.48 -11.77 35.08
C MET A 448 28.10 -11.34 34.58
N ALA A 449 28.08 -10.60 33.47
CA ALA A 449 26.84 -10.08 32.88
C ALA A 449 26.05 -11.13 32.09
N SER A 450 26.71 -12.21 31.64
CA SER A 450 26.02 -13.35 31.03
C SER A 450 25.05 -14.00 32.03
N SER A 451 23.94 -14.51 31.50
CA SER A 451 22.84 -15.00 32.33
C SER A 451 23.04 -16.46 32.78
N LEU A 452 23.54 -17.32 31.89
CA LEU A 452 23.76 -18.74 32.14
C LEU A 452 25.07 -19.20 31.50
N GLY A 453 25.82 -20.03 32.22
CA GLY A 453 27.01 -20.71 31.74
C GLY A 453 26.71 -22.19 31.54
N ILE A 454 27.34 -22.82 30.55
CA ILE A 454 27.29 -24.27 30.39
C ILE A 454 28.70 -24.80 30.25
N VAL A 455 29.06 -25.78 31.07
CA VAL A 455 30.26 -26.60 30.92
C VAL A 455 29.88 -27.86 30.15
N LEU A 456 30.57 -28.09 29.04
CA LEU A 456 30.39 -29.26 28.19
C LEU A 456 31.63 -30.15 28.30
N PHE A 457 31.44 -31.34 28.83
CA PHE A 457 32.45 -32.40 28.83
C PHE A 457 32.22 -33.31 27.62
N ILE A 458 33.30 -33.58 26.89
CA ILE A 458 33.30 -34.30 25.64
C ILE A 458 34.26 -35.48 25.76
N ASN A 459 33.78 -36.67 25.44
CA ASN A 459 34.58 -37.89 25.49
C ASN A 459 35.76 -37.81 24.49
N HIS A 460 36.94 -38.32 24.86
CA HIS A 460 38.16 -38.21 24.06
C HIS A 460 38.06 -38.80 22.64
N THR A 461 37.13 -39.71 22.38
CA THR A 461 36.86 -40.30 21.05
C THR A 461 36.26 -39.30 20.05
N LEU A 462 35.80 -38.14 20.50
CA LEU A 462 35.15 -37.09 19.69
C LEU A 462 36.04 -35.88 19.38
N ALA A 463 37.16 -35.74 20.09
CA ALA A 463 37.95 -34.52 20.18
C ALA A 463 39.19 -34.52 19.26
N HIS A 464 39.01 -34.51 17.95
CA HIS A 464 40.11 -34.49 16.96
C HIS A 464 40.47 -33.08 16.46
N TRP A 465 40.72 -32.13 17.39
CA TRP A 465 41.36 -30.85 17.06
C TRP A 465 42.85 -30.88 17.38
N ASN A 466 43.62 -30.04 16.71
CA ASN A 466 45.00 -29.72 17.09
C ASN A 466 45.04 -28.24 17.50
N PRO A 467 45.06 -27.90 18.81
CA PRO A 467 45.15 -28.80 19.97
C PRO A 467 43.81 -29.45 20.36
N SER A 468 43.86 -30.68 20.88
CA SER A 468 42.66 -31.44 21.27
C SER A 468 42.04 -30.87 22.55
N PHE A 469 40.71 -30.78 22.63
CA PHE A 469 39.99 -30.35 23.84
C PHE A 469 38.96 -31.38 24.27
N ASN A 470 38.85 -31.64 25.57
CA ASN A 470 37.79 -32.50 26.15
C ASN A 470 36.72 -31.69 26.90
N THR A 471 36.91 -30.37 26.99
CA THR A 471 36.03 -29.46 27.72
C THR A 471 35.80 -28.17 26.93
N VAL A 472 34.55 -27.74 26.84
CA VAL A 472 34.13 -26.45 26.26
C VAL A 472 33.25 -25.74 27.27
N THR A 473 33.46 -24.44 27.45
CA THR A 473 32.58 -23.59 28.25
C THR A 473 31.83 -22.64 27.35
N CYS A 474 30.55 -22.43 27.63
CA CYS A 474 29.67 -21.54 26.87
C CYS A 474 29.04 -20.52 27.82
N SER A 475 29.00 -19.26 27.39
CA SER A 475 28.30 -18.17 28.07
C SER A 475 27.10 -17.76 27.23
N ILE A 476 25.92 -17.72 27.87
CA ILE A 476 24.64 -17.49 27.21
C ILE A 476 24.02 -16.20 27.74
N ASP A 477 23.68 -15.32 26.80
CA ASP A 477 22.94 -14.09 27.04
C ASP A 477 21.63 -14.15 26.25
N ALA A 478 20.50 -14.24 26.96
CA ALA A 478 19.18 -14.32 26.35
C ALA A 478 18.40 -13.03 26.58
N ARG A 479 17.69 -12.57 25.56
CA ARG A 479 16.93 -11.32 25.58
C ARG A 479 15.58 -11.47 24.90
N TRP A 480 14.59 -10.71 25.36
CA TRP A 480 13.35 -10.48 24.61
C TRP A 480 13.54 -9.31 23.66
N ALA A 481 13.45 -9.57 22.36
CA ALA A 481 13.53 -8.57 21.30
C ALA A 481 12.14 -8.19 20.80
N LYS A 482 11.86 -6.91 20.63
CA LYS A 482 10.65 -6.49 19.92
C LYS A 482 10.74 -6.87 18.45
N ALA A 483 9.65 -7.42 17.92
CA ALA A 483 9.59 -7.95 16.57
C ALA A 483 8.16 -7.95 16.01
N LYS A 484 8.07 -8.06 14.69
CA LYS A 484 6.86 -8.43 13.96
C LYS A 484 6.88 -9.93 13.70
N SER A 485 5.85 -10.61 14.18
CA SER A 485 5.48 -11.95 13.70
C SER A 485 4.73 -11.80 12.38
N ILE A 486 5.04 -12.66 11.41
CA ILE A 486 4.55 -12.52 10.03
C ILE A 486 4.08 -13.88 9.50
N LEU A 487 2.81 -13.94 9.08
CA LEU A 487 2.28 -15.00 8.22
C LEU A 487 2.09 -14.44 6.81
N LYS A 488 2.88 -14.93 5.86
CA LYS A 488 2.85 -14.44 4.47
C LYS A 488 2.69 -15.56 3.47
N SER A 489 1.89 -15.32 2.44
CA SER A 489 1.79 -16.18 1.27
C SER A 489 1.77 -15.36 -0.01
N ASN A 490 2.38 -15.89 -1.07
CA ASN A 490 2.38 -15.30 -2.41
C ASN A 490 1.57 -16.20 -3.35
N LEU A 491 0.75 -15.63 -4.23
CA LEU A 491 0.04 -16.40 -5.26
C LEU A 491 1.02 -17.22 -6.13
N PRO A 492 0.68 -18.48 -6.50
CA PRO A 492 -0.59 -19.17 -6.26
C PRO A 492 -0.70 -19.84 -4.88
N SER A 493 0.38 -19.85 -4.10
CA SER A 493 0.42 -20.46 -2.77
C SER A 493 -0.45 -19.66 -1.81
N ARG A 494 -1.43 -20.32 -1.20
CA ARG A 494 -2.29 -19.71 -0.18
C ARG A 494 -1.94 -20.25 1.20
N LEU A 495 -2.12 -19.44 2.23
CA LEU A 495 -2.07 -19.91 3.61
C LEU A 495 -3.07 -21.06 3.81
N LEU A 496 -2.64 -22.10 4.50
CA LEU A 496 -3.49 -23.20 4.95
C LEU A 496 -4.45 -22.70 6.03
N GLU A 497 -5.62 -23.32 6.16
CA GLU A 497 -6.53 -23.01 7.28
C GLU A 497 -5.91 -23.46 8.61
N HIS A 498 -6.13 -22.65 9.64
CA HIS A 498 -5.75 -23.03 10.99
C HIS A 498 -6.56 -24.26 11.43
N GLU A 499 -5.95 -25.17 12.17
CA GLU A 499 -6.67 -26.33 12.67
C GLU A 499 -7.19 -26.10 14.09
N PHE A 500 -8.41 -25.59 14.16
CA PHE A 500 -9.08 -25.19 15.39
C PHE A 500 -9.26 -26.32 16.42
N ILE A 501 -9.41 -27.58 15.98
CA ILE A 501 -9.68 -28.73 16.88
C ILE A 501 -8.51 -28.97 17.85
N PHE A 502 -7.29 -28.94 17.33
CA PHE A 502 -6.08 -29.22 18.11
C PHE A 502 -5.21 -27.98 18.33
N GLY A 503 -5.64 -26.82 17.85
CA GLY A 503 -4.88 -25.57 17.87
C GLY A 503 -3.58 -25.66 17.07
N ARG A 504 -3.58 -26.39 15.93
CA ARG A 504 -2.33 -26.58 15.16
C ARG A 504 -2.10 -25.43 14.18
N VAL A 505 -0.94 -24.80 14.30
CA VAL A 505 -0.43 -23.82 13.35
C VAL A 505 0.05 -24.53 12.09
N ARG A 506 -0.63 -24.29 10.97
CA ARG A 506 -0.33 -24.97 9.70
C ARG A 506 0.66 -24.20 8.82
N ASN A 507 0.73 -22.88 9.00
CA ASN A 507 1.55 -21.97 8.22
C ASN A 507 2.88 -21.68 8.94
N PRO A 508 4.00 -21.54 8.21
CA PRO A 508 5.27 -21.16 8.82
C PRO A 508 5.21 -19.71 9.31
N VAL A 509 5.36 -19.54 10.62
CA VAL A 509 5.40 -18.21 11.25
C VAL A 509 6.82 -17.66 11.16
N MET A 510 6.95 -16.53 10.45
CA MET A 510 8.21 -15.80 10.26
C MET A 510 8.32 -14.63 11.24
N VAL A 511 9.52 -14.09 11.39
CA VAL A 511 9.80 -12.99 12.32
C VAL A 511 10.71 -11.96 11.70
N GLU A 512 10.39 -10.69 11.92
CA GLU A 512 11.23 -9.53 11.57
C GLU A 512 11.45 -8.66 12.83
N LEU A 513 12.69 -8.39 13.21
CA LEU A 513 13.00 -7.60 14.42
C LEU A 513 12.71 -6.09 14.20
N GLU A 514 12.26 -5.37 15.25
CA GLU A 514 11.75 -3.97 15.17
C GLU A 514 12.84 -2.88 15.03
N SER A 515 13.87 -3.08 14.21
CA SER A 515 14.86 -2.02 13.94
C SER A 515 15.44 -2.14 12.54
N LYS A 516 16.26 -1.16 12.12
CA LYS A 516 17.19 -1.29 10.97
C LYS A 516 18.15 -2.51 11.09
N ALA A 517 17.94 -3.37 12.08
CA ALA A 517 18.31 -4.77 12.20
C ALA A 517 17.79 -5.70 11.10
N SER A 518 17.06 -5.28 10.06
CA SER A 518 16.95 -6.14 8.87
C SER A 518 18.33 -6.41 8.22
N ASN A 519 19.30 -5.52 8.47
CA ASN A 519 20.71 -5.71 8.13
C ASN A 519 21.50 -6.57 9.15
N PHE A 520 20.88 -7.14 10.20
CA PHE A 520 21.56 -8.02 11.19
C PHE A 520 22.33 -9.17 10.52
N LEU A 521 21.83 -9.65 9.38
CA LEU A 521 22.32 -10.86 8.71
C LEU A 521 23.25 -10.57 7.53
N HIS A 522 23.35 -9.31 7.07
CA HIS A 522 24.21 -8.91 5.93
C HIS A 522 25.24 -7.83 6.25
N SER A 523 25.14 -7.13 7.38
CA SER A 523 26.12 -6.12 7.78
C SER A 523 26.83 -6.58 9.05
N TYR A 524 28.15 -6.70 8.97
CA TYR A 524 29.03 -6.92 10.11
C TYR A 524 28.83 -5.79 11.13
N GLY A 525 28.03 -6.05 12.16
CA GLY A 525 27.79 -5.12 13.28
C GLY A 525 26.36 -4.56 13.36
N PRO A 526 25.61 -4.89 14.41
CA PRO A 526 24.31 -4.29 14.68
C PRO A 526 24.36 -3.10 15.66
N ALA A 527 23.66 -2.05 15.22
CA ALA A 527 22.75 -1.13 15.90
C ALA A 527 22.94 -0.78 17.40
N GLU A 528 22.91 0.53 17.67
CA GLU A 528 23.17 1.19 18.96
C GLU A 528 22.46 0.57 20.19
N PRO A 529 23.11 0.54 21.37
CA PRO A 529 22.49 0.15 22.63
C PRO A 529 21.30 1.07 22.96
N GLY A 530 20.11 0.49 23.11
CA GLY A 530 18.84 1.20 23.35
C GLY A 530 17.64 0.65 22.55
N ILE A 531 17.88 -0.25 21.61
CA ILE A 531 16.84 -0.82 20.74
C ILE A 531 16.17 -2.00 21.44
N GLY A 532 15.09 -1.76 22.19
CA GLY A 532 14.01 -2.73 22.46
C GLY A 532 14.34 -4.13 23.01
N LEU A 533 15.60 -4.41 23.40
CA LEU A 533 16.06 -5.68 23.95
C LEU A 533 15.93 -5.64 25.47
N THR A 534 15.22 -6.62 26.03
CA THR A 534 15.07 -6.78 27.48
C THR A 534 15.86 -8.02 27.92
N GLY A 535 16.86 -7.85 28.79
CA GLY A 535 17.68 -8.95 29.29
C GLY A 535 16.88 -9.98 30.10
N ILE A 536 17.23 -11.26 29.96
CA ILE A 536 16.65 -12.38 30.70
C ILE A 536 17.70 -12.93 31.65
N ARG A 537 17.34 -13.05 32.92
CA ARG A 537 18.12 -13.73 33.96
C ARG A 537 17.78 -15.22 33.94
N LEU A 538 18.56 -15.98 33.18
CA LEU A 538 18.49 -17.44 33.11
C LEU A 538 19.11 -18.11 34.35
N ASP A 539 18.28 -18.50 35.30
CA ASP A 539 18.73 -19.34 36.42
C ASP A 539 19.05 -20.77 35.96
N PRO A 540 20.03 -21.48 36.56
CA PRO A 540 20.31 -22.89 36.24
C PRO A 540 19.09 -23.82 36.32
N SER A 541 18.07 -23.51 37.13
CA SER A 541 16.82 -24.26 37.15
C SER A 541 16.03 -24.18 35.84
N TRP A 542 16.20 -23.11 35.05
CA TRP A 542 15.60 -22.99 33.72
C TRP A 542 16.25 -23.94 32.73
N TYR A 543 17.55 -24.23 32.89
CA TYR A 543 18.22 -25.25 32.09
C TYR A 543 17.56 -26.62 32.27
N ASP A 544 17.20 -26.99 33.51
CA ASP A 544 16.53 -28.26 33.80
C ASP A 544 15.14 -28.33 33.13
N LEU A 545 14.48 -27.18 32.90
CA LEU A 545 13.21 -27.07 32.18
C LEU A 545 13.37 -27.10 30.66
N PHE A 546 14.36 -26.40 30.10
CA PHE A 546 14.67 -26.41 28.67
C PHE A 546 15.26 -27.74 28.20
N SER A 547 16.01 -28.39 29.10
CA SER A 547 16.79 -29.58 28.83
C SER A 547 16.50 -30.69 29.85
N PRO A 548 15.26 -31.21 29.92
CA PRO A 548 14.90 -32.22 30.90
C PRO A 548 15.70 -33.52 30.66
N VAL A 549 15.88 -34.31 31.73
CA VAL A 549 16.49 -35.64 31.63
C VAL A 549 15.55 -36.56 30.87
N VAL A 550 16.08 -37.21 29.83
CA VAL A 550 15.32 -38.13 28.97
C VAL A 550 15.77 -39.56 29.26
N HIS A 551 14.80 -40.41 29.65
CA HIS A 551 15.03 -41.82 29.92
C HIS A 551 14.90 -42.66 28.63
N GLY A 552 15.83 -43.60 28.42
CA GLY A 552 15.85 -44.52 27.27
C GLY A 552 17.21 -44.60 26.58
N PRO A 553 17.45 -45.58 25.69
CA PRO A 553 18.74 -45.77 25.02
C PRO A 553 19.11 -44.58 24.13
N SER A 554 20.41 -44.34 23.96
CA SER A 554 20.95 -43.30 23.06
C SER A 554 20.51 -43.57 21.62
N PHE A 555 19.93 -42.56 20.96
CA PHE A 555 19.56 -42.66 19.55
C PHE A 555 20.83 -42.62 18.68
N GLY A 556 21.00 -43.61 17.80
CA GLY A 556 22.15 -43.69 16.88
C GLY A 556 23.00 -44.96 17.02
N HIS A 557 22.76 -45.80 18.03
CA HIS A 557 23.39 -47.12 18.15
C HIS A 557 22.34 -48.25 18.09
N PRO A 558 22.09 -48.84 16.90
CA PRO A 558 21.25 -50.03 16.76
C PRO A 558 21.74 -51.25 17.56
N GLU A 559 23.01 -51.24 17.98
CA GLU A 559 23.68 -52.38 18.63
C GLU A 559 23.68 -52.31 20.16
N ALA A 560 23.23 -51.21 20.78
CA ALA A 560 23.15 -51.11 22.24
C ALA A 560 21.83 -51.70 22.78
N VAL A 561 21.64 -53.00 22.60
CA VAL A 561 20.66 -53.78 23.38
C VAL A 561 21.24 -53.93 24.79
N GLY A 562 20.98 -52.95 25.65
CA GLY A 562 21.44 -52.93 27.03
C GLY A 562 20.62 -51.97 27.89
N THR A 563 20.18 -52.44 29.04
CA THR A 563 19.23 -51.86 30.01
C THR A 563 19.75 -50.64 30.81
N VAL A 564 20.70 -49.86 30.29
CA VAL A 564 21.31 -48.74 31.02
C VAL A 564 20.67 -47.40 30.60
N SER A 565 19.97 -46.76 31.54
CA SER A 565 19.52 -45.36 31.38
C SER A 565 20.74 -44.46 31.40
N THR A 566 21.03 -43.77 30.29
CA THR A 566 22.18 -42.86 30.22
C THR A 566 21.95 -41.56 31.00
N ASN A 567 20.78 -41.32 31.60
CA ASN A 567 20.42 -40.09 32.33
C ASN A 567 20.82 -38.80 31.60
N GLN A 568 20.81 -38.83 30.26
CA GLN A 568 21.18 -37.69 29.43
C GLN A 568 20.05 -36.66 29.36
N THR A 569 20.43 -35.39 29.29
CA THR A 569 19.47 -34.30 29.06
C THR A 569 19.06 -34.19 27.60
N ALA A 570 17.97 -33.49 27.33
CA ALA A 570 17.49 -33.22 25.98
C ALA A 570 18.56 -32.56 25.09
N LEU A 571 19.26 -31.54 25.62
CA LEU A 571 20.36 -30.86 24.94
C LEU A 571 21.54 -31.81 24.66
N GLU A 572 21.92 -32.66 25.61
CA GLU A 572 22.98 -33.65 25.41
C GLU A 572 22.65 -34.62 24.28
N ARG A 573 21.39 -35.04 24.15
CA ARG A 573 20.96 -35.90 23.03
C ARG A 573 21.01 -35.18 21.70
N ILE A 574 20.59 -33.91 21.64
CA ILE A 574 20.69 -33.12 20.40
C ILE A 574 22.16 -32.95 20.02
N LEU A 575 23.04 -32.63 20.99
CA LEU A 575 24.48 -32.52 20.77
C LEU A 575 25.07 -33.85 20.30
N ASP A 576 24.64 -34.99 20.86
CA ASP A 576 25.16 -36.30 20.45
C ASP A 576 24.81 -36.64 18.99
N VAL A 577 23.54 -36.41 18.61
CA VAL A 577 23.04 -36.67 17.25
C VAL A 577 23.59 -35.69 16.23
N SER A 578 23.75 -34.41 16.60
CA SER A 578 24.30 -33.38 15.70
C SER A 578 25.75 -33.68 15.27
N HIS A 579 26.44 -34.59 15.98
CA HIS A 579 27.87 -34.85 15.80
C HIS A 579 28.21 -36.36 15.77
N SER A 580 27.31 -37.20 15.24
CA SER A 580 27.48 -38.66 15.20
C SER A 580 28.54 -39.17 14.19
N GLY A 581 29.16 -38.30 13.37
CA GLY A 581 29.95 -38.72 12.19
C GLY A 581 31.32 -38.06 12.00
N ASP A 582 32.07 -37.79 13.07
CA ASP A 582 33.42 -37.17 13.13
C ASP A 582 33.47 -35.64 13.34
N ARG A 583 34.02 -35.27 14.51
CA ARG A 583 34.51 -33.94 14.97
C ARG A 583 33.46 -32.94 15.48
N LEU A 584 33.54 -32.58 16.77
CA LEU A 584 32.80 -31.47 17.38
C LEU A 584 33.49 -30.12 17.09
N TYR A 585 32.79 -29.16 16.48
CA TYR A 585 33.29 -27.79 16.29
C TYR A 585 32.59 -26.79 17.23
N VAL A 586 33.33 -25.83 17.76
CA VAL A 586 32.81 -24.83 18.70
C VAL A 586 31.63 -24.01 18.14
N PRO A 587 31.63 -23.53 16.87
CA PRO A 587 30.47 -22.85 16.30
C PRO A 587 29.21 -23.72 16.25
N GLN A 588 29.35 -25.03 16.02
CA GLN A 588 28.23 -25.97 16.00
C GLN A 588 27.64 -26.17 17.39
N ILE A 589 28.48 -26.24 18.42
CA ILE A 589 28.04 -26.24 19.82
C ILE A 589 27.26 -24.96 20.12
N GLN A 590 27.82 -23.79 19.77
CA GLN A 590 27.15 -22.50 19.97
C GLN A 590 25.78 -22.47 19.28
N HIS A 591 25.70 -23.00 18.06
CA HIS A 591 24.47 -23.14 17.29
C HIS A 591 23.43 -24.00 18.01
N THR A 592 23.78 -25.25 18.35
CA THR A 592 22.87 -26.19 19.02
C THR A 592 22.38 -25.66 20.36
N VAL A 593 23.27 -25.10 21.17
CA VAL A 593 22.92 -24.51 22.48
C VAL A 593 21.97 -23.32 22.29
N SER A 594 22.28 -22.40 21.39
CA SER A 594 21.45 -21.21 21.13
C SER A 594 20.07 -21.59 20.61
N SER A 595 19.98 -22.53 19.66
CA SER A 595 18.70 -23.01 19.13
C SER A 595 17.83 -23.68 20.20
N ALA A 596 18.42 -24.51 21.06
CA ALA A 596 17.68 -25.18 22.13
C ALA A 596 17.08 -24.19 23.13
N ILE A 597 17.88 -23.19 23.55
CA ILE A 597 17.43 -22.18 24.52
C ILE A 597 16.43 -21.22 23.86
N ALA A 598 16.66 -20.79 22.63
CA ALA A 598 15.72 -19.93 21.90
C ALA A 598 14.37 -20.62 21.65
N ASP A 599 14.37 -21.90 21.28
CA ASP A 599 13.14 -22.67 21.13
C ASP A 599 12.41 -22.85 22.47
N GLY A 600 13.14 -23.15 23.54
CA GLY A 600 12.57 -23.30 24.87
C GLY A 600 11.91 -22.01 25.38
N LEU A 601 12.62 -20.88 25.28
CA LEU A 601 12.08 -19.56 25.63
C LEU A 601 10.87 -19.19 24.78
N SER A 602 10.90 -19.49 23.48
CA SER A 602 9.80 -19.13 22.59
C SER A 602 8.48 -19.81 22.94
N ARG A 603 8.49 -20.84 23.80
CA ARG A 603 7.33 -21.61 24.23
C ARG A 603 6.70 -21.12 25.53
N CYS A 604 7.27 -20.09 26.16
CA CYS A 604 6.65 -19.44 27.32
C CYS A 604 5.20 -19.03 26.99
N GLY A 605 4.27 -19.26 27.92
CA GLY A 605 2.86 -18.93 27.74
C GLY A 605 2.10 -19.74 26.68
N ALA A 606 2.73 -20.74 26.03
CA ALA A 606 2.07 -21.51 24.98
C ALA A 606 0.92 -22.37 25.52
N LEU A 607 1.09 -22.99 26.71
CA LEU A 607 0.09 -23.90 27.28
C LEU A 607 -1.27 -23.24 27.55
N PRO A 608 -1.36 -22.10 28.29
CA PRO A 608 -2.64 -21.43 28.55
C PRO A 608 -3.28 -20.87 27.27
N ASN A 609 -2.49 -20.64 26.23
CA ASN A 609 -2.97 -20.12 24.94
C ASN A 609 -3.29 -21.22 23.93
N ARG A 610 -2.92 -22.49 24.20
CA ARG A 610 -3.07 -23.62 23.27
C ARG A 610 -4.52 -23.95 22.92
N GLN A 611 -5.43 -23.87 23.87
CA GLN A 611 -6.85 -24.15 23.65
C GLN A 611 -7.56 -22.90 23.16
N ILE A 612 -7.52 -22.70 21.84
CA ILE A 612 -8.04 -21.49 21.22
C ILE A 612 -9.58 -21.37 21.35
N SER A 613 -10.27 -22.48 21.58
CA SER A 613 -11.72 -22.51 21.80
C SER A 613 -12.20 -21.58 22.92
N HIS A 614 -11.41 -21.37 23.98
CA HIS A 614 -11.75 -20.45 25.07
C HIS A 614 -11.78 -18.98 24.66
N TYR A 615 -11.07 -18.63 23.58
CA TYR A 615 -10.96 -17.26 23.06
C TYR A 615 -12.12 -16.89 22.14
N PHE A 616 -12.93 -17.87 21.74
CA PHE A 616 -13.96 -17.75 20.71
C PHE A 616 -15.37 -17.94 21.25
N GLY A 617 -15.66 -17.60 22.52
CA GLY A 617 -17.01 -17.68 23.11
C GLY A 617 -17.75 -18.99 22.82
N PRO A 618 -19.09 -19.04 22.87
CA PRO A 618 -19.86 -20.15 22.34
C PRO A 618 -20.01 -20.03 20.81
N LEU A 619 -18.91 -19.89 20.06
CA LEU A 619 -18.90 -20.37 18.68
C LEU A 619 -19.16 -21.87 18.78
N GLN A 620 -20.35 -22.30 18.35
CA GLN A 620 -20.78 -23.70 18.44
C GLN A 620 -19.65 -24.58 17.89
N TRP A 621 -19.24 -25.58 18.66
CA TRP A 621 -18.11 -26.47 18.37
C TRP A 621 -18.14 -27.08 16.95
N ASP A 622 -19.30 -27.06 16.30
CA ASP A 622 -19.51 -27.58 14.96
C ASP A 622 -19.20 -26.59 13.81
N ILE A 623 -19.03 -25.28 14.07
CA ILE A 623 -18.91 -24.29 13.00
C ILE A 623 -17.93 -23.17 13.36
N TRP A 624 -16.62 -23.43 13.25
CA TRP A 624 -15.53 -22.43 13.25
C TRP A 624 -15.61 -21.52 12.00
N ARG A 625 -16.74 -20.83 11.82
CA ARG A 625 -17.01 -20.00 10.64
C ARG A 625 -17.56 -18.65 11.05
N VAL A 626 -17.35 -17.70 10.18
CA VAL A 626 -17.93 -16.37 10.25
C VAL A 626 -19.37 -16.46 9.73
N GLU A 627 -20.35 -16.27 10.61
CA GLU A 627 -21.78 -16.37 10.27
C GLU A 627 -22.50 -15.01 10.24
N SER A 628 -21.92 -13.98 10.84
CA SER A 628 -22.50 -12.63 10.88
C SER A 628 -21.76 -11.65 9.96
N GLU A 629 -22.53 -10.79 9.30
CA GLU A 629 -21.99 -9.71 8.46
C GLU A 629 -21.23 -8.68 9.30
N GLU A 630 -21.69 -8.41 10.53
CA GLU A 630 -21.05 -7.48 11.46
C GLU A 630 -19.62 -7.94 11.80
N LEU A 631 -19.45 -9.21 12.18
CA LEU A 631 -18.13 -9.78 12.46
C LEU A 631 -17.23 -9.74 11.22
N ALA A 632 -17.78 -10.12 10.06
CA ALA A 632 -17.02 -10.15 8.83
C ALA A 632 -16.52 -8.74 8.43
N ARG A 633 -17.33 -7.70 8.67
CA ARG A 633 -16.98 -6.29 8.40
C ARG A 633 -16.06 -5.68 9.45
N ALA A 634 -16.12 -6.13 10.70
CA ALA A 634 -15.16 -5.73 11.73
C ALA A 634 -13.75 -6.26 11.39
N MET A 635 -13.66 -7.48 10.85
CA MET A 635 -12.39 -8.08 10.39
C MET A 635 -11.90 -7.48 9.07
N VAL A 636 -12.78 -7.37 8.07
CA VAL A 636 -12.42 -6.99 6.69
C VAL A 636 -12.91 -5.57 6.42
N ARG A 637 -12.01 -4.60 6.59
CA ARG A 637 -12.27 -3.17 6.41
C ARG A 637 -11.06 -2.46 5.85
N ARG A 638 -11.24 -1.23 5.38
CA ARG A 638 -10.10 -0.40 4.96
C ARG A 638 -9.40 0.17 6.20
N GLY A 639 -8.07 0.08 6.23
CA GLY A 639 -7.24 0.67 7.28
C GLY A 639 -7.06 -0.24 8.49
N GLU A 640 -7.03 0.36 9.69
CA GLU A 640 -6.72 -0.33 10.94
C GLU A 640 -7.77 -1.38 11.35
N PRO A 641 -7.35 -2.49 12.00
CA PRO A 641 -8.25 -3.46 12.61
C PRO A 641 -9.16 -2.82 13.66
N GLU A 642 -10.43 -3.23 13.68
CA GLU A 642 -11.38 -2.87 14.74
C GLU A 642 -11.52 -4.05 15.71
N PRO A 643 -11.80 -3.81 17.00
CA PRO A 643 -12.12 -4.90 17.94
C PRO A 643 -13.32 -5.71 17.43
N THR A 644 -13.09 -6.97 17.10
CA THR A 644 -14.09 -7.87 16.51
C THR A 644 -15.06 -8.44 17.55
N HIS A 645 -14.62 -8.52 18.81
CA HIS A 645 -15.38 -9.04 19.94
C HIS A 645 -15.00 -8.30 21.22
N GLU A 646 -15.91 -8.31 22.21
CA GLU A 646 -15.52 -8.03 23.59
C GLU A 646 -14.62 -9.14 24.12
N MET A 647 -13.78 -8.82 25.10
CA MET A 647 -12.93 -9.80 25.77
C MET A 647 -13.79 -10.98 26.29
N PRO A 648 -13.45 -12.24 25.93
CA PRO A 648 -14.18 -13.43 26.35
C PRO A 648 -14.35 -13.52 27.87
N GLU A 649 -15.52 -13.95 28.35
CA GLU A 649 -15.82 -14.02 29.78
C GLU A 649 -14.80 -14.86 30.57
N GLY A 650 -14.34 -15.97 29.99
CA GLY A 650 -13.32 -16.83 30.59
C GLY A 650 -11.95 -16.16 30.81
N LEU A 651 -11.69 -15.05 30.10
CA LEU A 651 -10.46 -14.26 30.22
C LEU A 651 -10.66 -13.00 31.09
N ARG A 652 -11.90 -12.62 31.43
CA ARG A 652 -12.19 -11.42 32.25
C ARG A 652 -11.70 -11.52 33.69
N ALA A 653 -11.58 -12.74 34.21
CA ALA A 653 -11.14 -12.97 35.58
C ALA A 653 -9.61 -13.05 35.73
N GLY A 654 -8.86 -13.15 34.62
CA GLY A 654 -7.42 -13.38 34.62
C GLY A 654 -6.62 -12.21 34.03
N ASN A 655 -5.30 -12.28 34.18
CA ASN A 655 -4.39 -11.38 33.48
C ASN A 655 -4.43 -11.65 31.98
N THR A 656 -4.49 -10.59 31.17
CA THR A 656 -4.57 -10.71 29.71
C THR A 656 -3.70 -9.66 29.03
N THR A 657 -3.22 -10.02 27.85
CA THR A 657 -2.41 -9.13 27.01
C THR A 657 -3.10 -8.95 25.66
N ARG A 658 -3.40 -7.70 25.29
CA ARG A 658 -4.10 -7.37 24.04
C ARG A 658 -3.12 -7.39 22.86
N MET A 659 -3.51 -8.08 21.79
CA MET A 659 -2.77 -8.26 20.56
C MET A 659 -3.57 -7.74 19.35
N VAL A 660 -2.86 -7.25 18.34
CA VAL A 660 -3.46 -6.72 17.10
C VAL A 660 -2.72 -7.29 15.91
N THR A 661 -3.45 -7.99 15.05
CA THR A 661 -2.92 -8.48 13.77
C THR A 661 -3.45 -7.63 12.64
N HIS A 662 -2.55 -7.13 11.81
CA HIS A 662 -2.84 -6.34 10.61
C HIS A 662 -2.81 -7.23 9.38
N ALA A 663 -3.88 -7.23 8.59
CA ALA A 663 -3.92 -7.89 7.29
C ALA A 663 -3.49 -6.89 6.20
N ILE A 664 -2.36 -7.16 5.55
CA ILE A 664 -1.77 -6.29 4.52
C ILE A 664 -1.67 -7.06 3.21
N PHE A 665 -2.40 -6.60 2.20
CA PHE A 665 -2.52 -7.28 0.92
C PHE A 665 -1.86 -6.44 -0.17
N THR A 666 -1.02 -7.07 -0.99
CA THR A 666 -0.32 -6.36 -2.08
C THR A 666 -1.02 -6.62 -3.41
N GLY A 667 -1.22 -5.56 -4.19
CA GLY A 667 -1.82 -5.64 -5.52
C GLY A 667 -2.09 -4.27 -6.11
N PHE A 668 -2.60 -4.25 -7.35
CA PHE A 668 -3.06 -3.03 -7.99
C PHE A 668 -4.26 -2.46 -7.24
N THR A 669 -4.16 -1.19 -6.84
CA THR A 669 -5.18 -0.48 -6.06
C THR A 669 -5.35 0.93 -6.57
N MET A 670 -6.60 1.41 -6.62
CA MET A 670 -6.96 2.82 -6.85
C MET A 670 -7.40 3.43 -5.54
N VAL A 671 -6.51 4.18 -4.91
CA VAL A 671 -6.76 4.79 -3.59
C VAL A 671 -6.00 6.10 -3.45
N ALA A 672 -6.65 7.07 -2.80
CA ALA A 672 -5.99 8.29 -2.33
C ALA A 672 -5.39 8.04 -0.94
N ASN A 673 -4.05 8.13 -0.86
CA ASN A 673 -3.27 7.94 0.37
C ASN A 673 -2.31 9.11 0.60
N ASP A 674 -1.70 9.65 -0.46
CA ASP A 674 -0.66 10.66 -0.38
C ASP A 674 -1.22 12.09 -0.54
N TRP A 675 -0.50 13.10 -0.03
CA TRP A 675 -0.90 14.51 -0.19
C TRP A 675 -1.12 14.91 -1.65
N PHE A 676 -0.35 14.32 -2.58
CA PHE A 676 -0.46 14.59 -4.00
C PHE A 676 -1.75 14.00 -4.61
N ASP A 677 -2.24 12.86 -4.10
CA ASP A 677 -3.52 12.29 -4.52
C ASP A 677 -4.67 13.25 -4.17
N TYR A 678 -4.64 13.82 -2.96
CA TYR A 678 -5.63 14.81 -2.51
C TYR A 678 -5.54 16.11 -3.31
N PHE A 679 -4.34 16.56 -3.66
CA PHE A 679 -4.16 17.69 -4.59
C PHE A 679 -4.83 17.42 -5.95
N CYS A 680 -4.62 16.23 -6.52
CA CYS A 680 -5.24 15.81 -7.78
C CYS A 680 -6.78 15.78 -7.67
N ILE A 681 -7.31 15.29 -6.54
CA ILE A 681 -8.76 15.32 -6.25
C ILE A 681 -9.30 16.76 -6.26
N VAL A 682 -8.61 17.69 -5.58
CA VAL A 682 -9.02 19.10 -5.51
C VAL A 682 -9.05 19.72 -6.92
N VAL A 683 -8.05 19.45 -7.75
CA VAL A 683 -8.00 19.95 -9.15
C VAL A 683 -9.20 19.45 -9.97
N LEU A 684 -9.47 18.13 -9.93
CA LEU A 684 -10.57 17.55 -10.70
C LEU A 684 -11.95 18.01 -10.19
N LEU A 685 -12.11 18.17 -8.87
CA LEU A 685 -13.33 18.72 -8.27
C LEU A 685 -13.53 20.20 -8.59
N ALA A 686 -12.47 21.01 -8.58
CA ALA A 686 -12.54 22.41 -8.95
C ALA A 686 -13.04 22.58 -10.39
N HIS A 687 -12.51 21.78 -11.34
CA HIS A 687 -13.05 21.72 -12.69
C HIS A 687 -14.53 21.32 -12.69
N ALA A 688 -14.90 20.23 -12.01
CA ALA A 688 -16.27 19.74 -12.00
C ALA A 688 -17.26 20.79 -11.46
N VAL A 689 -16.91 21.51 -10.41
CA VAL A 689 -17.72 22.59 -9.83
C VAL A 689 -17.90 23.74 -10.83
N ILE A 690 -16.82 24.20 -11.48
CA ILE A 690 -16.88 25.27 -12.48
C ILE A 690 -17.75 24.84 -13.68
N ALA A 691 -17.53 23.63 -14.19
CA ALA A 691 -18.21 23.07 -15.35
C ALA A 691 -19.71 22.86 -15.10
N LEU A 692 -20.08 22.28 -13.95
CA LEU A 692 -21.48 22.06 -13.58
C LEU A 692 -22.17 23.37 -13.22
N GLY A 693 -21.50 24.28 -12.52
CA GLY A 693 -22.02 25.61 -12.22
C GLY A 693 -22.33 26.41 -13.50
N HIS A 694 -21.41 26.39 -14.47
CA HIS A 694 -21.64 27.00 -15.79
C HIS A 694 -22.77 26.32 -16.56
N THR A 695 -22.83 24.98 -16.55
CA THR A 695 -23.92 24.22 -17.17
C THR A 695 -25.28 24.61 -16.61
N ILE A 696 -25.42 24.70 -15.28
CA ILE A 696 -26.64 25.15 -14.61
C ILE A 696 -26.98 26.58 -15.05
N PHE A 697 -26.01 27.49 -15.04
CA PHE A 697 -26.22 28.88 -15.45
C PHE A 697 -26.75 28.98 -16.89
N VAL A 698 -26.14 28.26 -17.84
CA VAL A 698 -26.53 28.25 -19.25
C VAL A 698 -27.92 27.62 -19.43
N CYS A 699 -28.22 26.54 -18.72
CA CYS A 699 -29.53 25.88 -18.79
C CYS A 699 -30.66 26.74 -18.23
N LEU A 700 -30.41 27.49 -17.14
CA LEU A 700 -31.38 28.43 -16.57
C LEU A 700 -31.65 29.60 -17.52
N ARG A 701 -30.59 30.16 -18.13
CA ARG A 701 -30.71 31.27 -19.09
C ARG A 701 -31.27 30.84 -20.43
N ARG A 702 -31.09 29.57 -20.82
CA ARG A 702 -31.44 28.98 -22.13
C ARG A 702 -30.79 29.69 -23.31
N GLU A 703 -29.74 30.47 -23.06
CA GLU A 703 -29.05 31.32 -24.04
C GLU A 703 -27.71 30.67 -24.36
N THR A 704 -27.48 30.33 -25.64
CA THR A 704 -26.17 29.81 -26.10
C THR A 704 -25.79 30.37 -27.45
N GLY A 705 -24.53 30.74 -27.62
CA GLY A 705 -23.98 31.22 -28.88
C GLY A 705 -22.88 30.30 -29.40
N SER A 706 -22.73 30.23 -30.73
CA SER A 706 -21.58 29.58 -31.40
C SER A 706 -20.83 30.56 -32.29
N ALA A 707 -20.90 31.85 -31.95
CA ALA A 707 -20.26 32.91 -32.69
C ALA A 707 -18.84 33.10 -32.18
N TRP A 708 -17.87 33.06 -33.09
CA TRP A 708 -16.47 33.32 -32.77
C TRP A 708 -15.87 32.29 -31.80
N ASP A 709 -16.24 31.02 -31.97
CA ASP A 709 -15.62 29.90 -31.25
C ASP A 709 -14.16 29.68 -31.71
N THR A 710 -13.80 30.18 -32.89
CA THR A 710 -12.47 30.04 -33.50
C THR A 710 -11.85 31.40 -33.82
N ILE A 711 -10.51 31.44 -33.83
CA ILE A 711 -9.74 32.61 -34.27
C ILE A 711 -10.13 33.02 -35.69
N LEU A 712 -10.36 32.06 -36.60
CA LEU A 712 -10.78 32.34 -37.98
C LEU A 712 -12.09 33.13 -38.05
N GLU A 713 -13.07 32.77 -37.21
CA GLU A 713 -14.33 33.51 -37.14
C GLU A 713 -14.14 34.94 -36.58
N PHE A 714 -13.21 35.14 -35.65
CA PHE A 714 -12.83 36.48 -35.18
C PHE A 714 -12.09 37.28 -36.25
N VAL A 715 -11.19 36.66 -37.02
CA VAL A 715 -10.51 37.30 -38.17
C VAL A 715 -11.54 37.71 -39.22
N ALA A 716 -12.53 36.86 -39.51
CA ALA A 716 -13.61 37.19 -40.42
C ALA A 716 -14.45 38.38 -39.92
N LEU A 717 -14.74 38.45 -38.61
CA LEU A 717 -15.41 39.61 -38.01
C LEU A 717 -14.55 40.87 -38.13
N ALA A 718 -13.27 40.78 -37.77
CA ALA A 718 -12.33 41.90 -37.83
C ALA A 718 -12.19 42.43 -39.27
N HIS A 719 -12.05 41.55 -40.26
CA HIS A 719 -11.94 41.92 -41.67
C HIS A 719 -13.22 42.58 -42.22
N LYS A 720 -14.39 42.23 -41.68
CA LYS A 720 -15.67 42.86 -42.04
C LYS A 720 -15.96 44.14 -41.24
N SER A 721 -15.12 44.48 -40.27
CA SER A 721 -15.25 45.69 -39.46
C SER A 721 -14.44 46.85 -40.09
N PRO A 722 -14.96 48.08 -40.09
CA PRO A 722 -14.20 49.24 -40.55
C PRO A 722 -13.02 49.52 -39.61
N ALA A 723 -11.99 50.21 -40.11
CA ALA A 723 -10.90 50.68 -39.28
C ALA A 723 -11.44 51.60 -38.15
N PRO A 724 -10.85 51.58 -36.94
CA PRO A 724 -11.25 52.49 -35.88
C PRO A 724 -11.01 53.94 -36.29
N ASP A 725 -11.90 54.84 -35.83
CA ASP A 725 -11.78 56.29 -36.06
C ASP A 725 -10.61 56.89 -35.23
N ASP A 726 -10.22 56.22 -34.14
CA ASP A 726 -9.07 56.54 -33.29
C ASP A 726 -7.77 55.90 -33.85
N PRO A 727 -6.64 56.64 -33.96
CA PRO A 727 -5.35 56.10 -34.41
C PRO A 727 -4.73 55.01 -33.51
N VAL A 728 -5.39 54.56 -32.43
CA VAL A 728 -4.93 53.48 -31.54
C VAL A 728 -4.42 52.21 -32.27
N LEU A 729 -4.99 51.86 -33.43
CA LEU A 729 -4.58 50.70 -34.26
C LEU A 729 -3.80 51.06 -35.53
N SER A 730 -3.43 52.33 -35.76
CA SER A 730 -2.87 52.76 -37.06
C SER A 730 -1.56 52.06 -37.43
N ASN A 731 -0.77 51.64 -36.44
CA ASN A 731 0.56 51.06 -36.61
C ASN A 731 0.62 49.56 -36.27
N THR A 732 -0.49 48.82 -36.37
CA THR A 732 -0.55 47.40 -35.95
C THR A 732 -0.43 46.40 -37.10
N CYS A 733 -0.08 46.85 -38.33
CA CYS A 733 -0.09 46.01 -39.53
C CYS A 733 0.92 44.85 -39.51
N ALA A 734 2.01 44.99 -38.74
CA ALA A 734 3.07 43.98 -38.60
C ALA A 734 3.18 43.41 -37.17
N GLY A 735 2.25 43.75 -36.27
CA GLY A 735 2.24 43.29 -34.88
C GLY A 735 1.85 44.39 -33.89
N VAL A 736 1.79 44.02 -32.60
CA VAL A 736 1.43 44.94 -31.50
C VAL A 736 2.46 44.84 -30.40
N THR A 737 3.10 45.95 -30.05
CA THR A 737 4.13 46.03 -28.99
C THR A 737 3.82 47.09 -27.93
N SER A 738 2.75 47.88 -28.11
CA SER A 738 2.36 48.95 -27.21
C SER A 738 1.30 48.50 -26.22
N PHE A 739 1.60 48.68 -24.94
CA PHE A 739 0.66 48.45 -23.84
C PHE A 739 -0.63 49.29 -23.93
N LYS A 740 -0.54 50.51 -24.49
CA LYS A 740 -1.72 51.36 -24.74
C LYS A 740 -2.65 50.73 -25.77
N THR A 741 -2.09 50.14 -26.82
CA THR A 741 -2.84 49.44 -27.87
C THR A 741 -3.44 48.13 -27.35
N ILE A 742 -2.71 47.36 -26.54
CA ILE A 742 -3.20 46.11 -25.92
C ILE A 742 -4.32 46.38 -24.90
N GLY A 743 -4.21 47.49 -24.17
CA GLY A 743 -5.19 47.92 -23.17
C GLY A 743 -6.48 48.51 -23.74
N ALA A 744 -6.52 48.85 -25.03
CA ALA A 744 -7.70 49.44 -25.67
C ALA A 744 -8.90 48.49 -25.63
N VAL A 745 -10.06 49.03 -25.28
CA VAL A 745 -11.27 48.24 -25.03
C VAL A 745 -12.03 48.03 -26.34
N ALA A 746 -12.33 46.79 -26.68
CA ALA A 746 -13.12 46.43 -27.84
C ALA A 746 -14.50 45.87 -27.46
N TRP A 747 -15.52 46.12 -28.28
CA TRP A 747 -16.85 45.50 -28.16
C TRP A 747 -17.47 45.24 -29.53
N VAL A 748 -18.55 44.45 -29.56
CA VAL A 748 -19.32 44.18 -30.78
C VAL A 748 -20.68 44.86 -30.72
N GLU A 749 -21.04 45.57 -31.78
CA GLU A 749 -22.34 46.23 -31.95
C GLU A 749 -23.02 45.83 -33.27
N ALA A 750 -24.34 45.99 -33.32
CA ALA A 750 -25.15 45.77 -34.51
C ALA A 750 -25.30 47.08 -35.31
N VAL A 751 -25.21 47.01 -36.64
CA VAL A 751 -25.35 48.17 -37.54
C VAL A 751 -26.45 47.92 -38.57
N GLU A 752 -27.21 48.97 -38.87
CA GLU A 752 -28.29 48.92 -39.87
C GLU A 752 -27.76 48.61 -41.28
N PRO A 753 -28.58 47.96 -42.10
CA PRO A 753 -28.22 47.72 -43.49
C PRO A 753 -28.03 49.04 -44.26
N GLY A 754 -26.97 49.11 -45.05
CA GLY A 754 -26.94 50.03 -46.20
C GLY A 754 -28.03 49.66 -47.22
N ALA A 755 -28.24 50.50 -48.24
CA ALA A 755 -29.37 50.43 -49.17
C ALA A 755 -29.70 49.04 -49.79
N ASP A 756 -28.76 48.08 -49.78
CA ASP A 756 -28.94 46.70 -50.30
C ASP A 756 -28.52 45.57 -49.31
N GLY A 757 -28.46 45.83 -47.98
CA GLY A 757 -27.94 44.87 -46.99
C GLY A 757 -28.96 44.31 -45.98
N GLY A 758 -28.56 43.30 -45.19
CA GLY A 758 -29.20 42.91 -43.92
C GLY A 758 -28.38 43.39 -42.70
N ASP A 759 -28.91 43.26 -41.48
CA ASP A 759 -28.28 43.73 -40.23
C ASP A 759 -26.86 43.13 -40.06
N GLN A 760 -25.82 43.95 -39.87
CA GLN A 760 -24.40 43.52 -39.80
C GLN A 760 -23.82 43.66 -38.38
N LEU A 761 -22.83 42.83 -38.04
CA LEU A 761 -22.06 42.95 -36.79
C LEU A 761 -20.68 43.58 -37.07
N ARG A 762 -20.26 44.50 -36.20
CA ARG A 762 -18.94 45.16 -36.29
C ARG A 762 -18.22 45.15 -34.94
N LEU A 763 -16.91 44.94 -34.99
CA LEU A 763 -16.00 45.12 -33.88
C LEU A 763 -15.58 46.61 -33.81
N ARG A 764 -15.75 47.23 -32.65
CA ARG A 764 -15.36 48.63 -32.36
C ARG A 764 -14.34 48.69 -31.24
N PHE A 765 -13.53 49.74 -31.21
CA PHE A 765 -12.58 50.06 -30.14
C PHE A 765 -12.97 51.38 -29.49
N ARG A 766 -12.84 51.48 -28.17
CA ARG A 766 -13.19 52.67 -27.39
C ARG A 766 -12.20 53.80 -27.66
N GLY A 767 -12.66 54.91 -28.25
CA GLY A 767 -12.02 56.22 -28.13
C GLY A 767 -12.53 57.04 -26.94
N ASP A 768 -11.92 58.19 -26.64
CA ASP A 768 -12.21 59.05 -25.47
C ASP A 768 -13.68 59.52 -25.35
N ALA A 769 -14.46 59.48 -26.45
CA ALA A 769 -15.85 59.95 -26.49
C ALA A 769 -16.89 58.85 -26.83
N ASP A 770 -16.46 57.60 -27.07
CA ASP A 770 -17.36 56.58 -27.65
C ASP A 770 -18.22 55.83 -26.63
N LYS A 771 -19.51 55.79 -26.91
CA LYS A 771 -20.50 54.92 -26.24
C LYS A 771 -21.07 53.94 -27.25
N ARG A 772 -21.37 52.71 -26.81
CA ARG A 772 -22.05 51.69 -27.61
C ARG A 772 -23.36 52.28 -28.15
N VAL A 773 -23.48 52.36 -29.47
CA VAL A 773 -24.59 53.08 -30.14
C VAL A 773 -25.84 52.21 -30.24
N ARG A 774 -25.67 50.91 -30.52
CA ARG A 774 -26.78 49.95 -30.63
C ARG A 774 -26.43 48.62 -29.99
N GLU A 775 -27.36 48.09 -29.20
CA GLU A 775 -27.22 46.78 -28.57
C GLU A 775 -27.48 45.65 -29.56
N VAL A 776 -26.78 44.54 -29.35
CA VAL A 776 -26.98 43.31 -30.10
C VAL A 776 -28.27 42.64 -29.63
N GLU A 777 -29.17 42.31 -30.56
CA GLU A 777 -30.42 41.61 -30.25
C GLU A 777 -30.18 40.09 -30.06
N LYS A 778 -30.75 39.54 -28.99
CA LYS A 778 -30.72 38.10 -28.70
C LYS A 778 -31.69 37.36 -29.62
N GLY A 779 -31.21 36.35 -30.34
CA GLY A 779 -32.00 35.61 -31.33
C GLY A 779 -32.07 36.25 -32.73
N GLY A 780 -31.46 37.43 -32.93
CA GLY A 780 -31.38 38.08 -34.24
C GLY A 780 -30.52 37.29 -35.23
N ARG A 781 -30.98 37.21 -36.49
CA ARG A 781 -30.20 36.69 -37.63
C ARG A 781 -29.53 37.84 -38.34
N TYR A 782 -28.21 37.85 -38.32
CA TYR A 782 -27.41 38.91 -38.95
C TYR A 782 -27.07 38.50 -40.39
N ASN A 783 -27.13 39.47 -41.32
CA ASN A 783 -27.08 39.32 -42.78
C ASN A 783 -28.30 38.62 -43.44
N GLU A 784 -29.46 38.57 -42.77
CA GLU A 784 -30.72 38.14 -43.42
C GLU A 784 -31.32 39.32 -44.19
N VAL A 785 -31.49 39.18 -45.51
CA VAL A 785 -32.13 40.21 -46.34
C VAL A 785 -33.62 40.26 -46.00
N LYS A 786 -34.08 41.34 -45.37
CA LYS A 786 -35.52 41.56 -45.08
C LYS A 786 -36.22 41.87 -46.41
N GLY A 787 -36.85 40.86 -47.02
CA GLY A 787 -37.60 41.02 -48.26
C GLY A 787 -38.75 42.02 -48.14
N GLN A 788 -38.80 43.00 -49.04
CA GLN A 788 -39.91 43.94 -49.23
C GLN A 788 -41.23 43.18 -49.47
N HIS A 789 -42.25 43.48 -48.66
CA HIS A 789 -43.64 43.22 -49.03
C HIS A 789 -44.02 44.14 -50.20
N VAL A 790 -44.02 43.62 -51.43
CA VAL A 790 -44.70 44.26 -52.55
C VAL A 790 -46.20 44.00 -52.40
N ASN A 791 -46.93 45.01 -51.92
CA ASN A 791 -48.38 45.09 -52.07
C ASN A 791 -48.71 45.28 -53.56
N GLN A 792 -49.17 44.24 -54.25
CA GLN A 792 -49.92 44.40 -55.49
C GLN A 792 -51.35 44.81 -55.14
N SER A 793 -51.60 46.12 -55.08
CA SER A 793 -52.94 46.69 -55.17
C SER A 793 -53.34 46.79 -56.64
N ALA A 794 -54.49 46.21 -56.96
CA ALA A 794 -55.18 46.30 -58.23
C ALA A 794 -55.38 47.75 -58.70
N GLY A 795 -55.12 47.99 -59.98
CA GLY A 795 -55.50 49.20 -60.70
C GLY A 795 -55.99 48.80 -62.08
N ASN A 796 -57.31 48.84 -62.25
CA ASN A 796 -58.01 48.72 -63.53
C ASN A 796 -57.86 49.99 -64.38
N VAL A 797 -58.28 49.84 -65.64
CA VAL A 797 -58.86 50.84 -66.58
C VAL A 797 -57.94 51.20 -67.77
N PRO A 798 -58.46 51.29 -69.01
CA PRO A 798 -59.47 50.46 -69.69
C PRO A 798 -58.89 49.60 -70.83
#